data_AF-A0A0D6E052-F1
#
_entry.id   AF-A0A0D6E052-F1
#
_cell.length_a   1.000
_cell.length_b   1.000
_cell.length_c   1.000
_cell.angle_alpha   90.00
_cell.angle_beta   90.00
_cell.angle_gamma   90.00
#
_symmetry.space_group_name_H-M   'P 1'
#
loop_
_entity.id
_entity.type
_entity.pdbx_description
1 polymer ?
#
loop_
_entity_poly.entity_id
_entity_poly.type
_entity_poly.pdbx_seq_one_letter_code
_entity_poly.pdbx_strand_id
1 'polypeptide(L)'
;MYYNKYREKQRNIQIVVAIVLLIGMFISIKVSASAVNDYIINNNIKPANETLQLGRIYNQDPKKNGNLNMNYDDGKPKMIIIHEIGVDGGTINGSIDYMVRTQDSAFVHAFVDDSRLITIADKSKKSWGSGGYGNRYGIQIEQMRVTSKAAFYKQIATLANWTAQQMKKYNMGAPKLMSSPSTPQRNDLSIKPDGNLATHKMLSYKFNQTTRHVDPDEYWARFGYDINQFRDLVATYYNGNQVQQNVGYLDTLGITGEGNTIKVRGWHYSPKKYEFLFIMDADTGKEISRQQVSQPEIRNDVKSVYKYNNAEKSGFNKVLWVPRGKTIYVMSRKTDDPKGNDSGGADDIRFSSNVIKTFSNRGYLDSATLNGNTLSMRAWFWAGQSYKYQFVFALDATTGKELSRKAANIETRVDVKRALNNLTNSEKSGIKVQLAVPIDKNIKIMIRRTNDPKGNERGGKSDYIFGGKTISSYKSKSNQNSLSVAGTTLSTRGWFWTQQATYKYQYIFVMDKNTNRELARKLTPILNRSDVKNYLGNLKGTNQTGFDTSVKVPGNKQAYIMVRRKNDPKGNGIGGSTEISFPNKVVQTKATLPVKPVKPSQPAKPSQPAKPSQPVKPSQPAKPSQPVKPSQPVKPSQPAKIDLTGTNDTQKAWFNALYASAQQLAKDNDLFPSVMMSQAIAESAWGQSELAKTGNNLFGVKADPSWTGAIVNRLTLENTTAANQTVTGYRTEAEGRAGKPATTFVLANKGTPYYIYTGFRKYASQSESLRDYVTKIKTTVNGSTYRYQGAWRSKAGSYQNAARALKLGGYATAPDYATNLTNRIEKYKLYVLD
;
A
#
# COMPACT_ATOMS: atom_id res chain seq x y z
N MET A 1 35.87 60.73 -23.61
CA MET A 1 35.84 59.65 -24.64
C MET A 1 35.90 58.28 -23.98
N TYR A 2 34.98 58.06 -23.04
CA TYR A 2 34.88 56.93 -22.13
C TYR A 2 33.38 56.59 -22.14
N TYR A 3 32.82 56.02 -23.23
CA TYR A 3 31.41 55.53 -23.22
C TYR A 3 30.94 54.69 -24.42
N ASN A 4 31.59 54.73 -25.61
CA ASN A 4 30.95 54.18 -26.82
C ASN A 4 31.48 52.83 -27.36
N LYS A 5 32.53 52.22 -26.81
CA LYS A 5 33.02 50.91 -27.30
C LYS A 5 32.51 49.68 -26.51
N TYR A 6 31.73 49.88 -25.44
CA TYR A 6 31.16 48.79 -24.62
C TYR A 6 29.68 48.49 -24.93
N ARG A 7 28.98 49.30 -25.75
CA ARG A 7 27.56 49.11 -26.09
C ARG A 7 27.28 48.25 -27.33
N GLU A 8 28.24 48.02 -28.23
CA GLU A 8 28.01 47.17 -29.41
C GLU A 8 28.23 45.67 -29.18
N LYS A 9 29.01 45.28 -28.16
CA LYS A 9 29.21 43.85 -27.82
C LYS A 9 28.10 43.24 -26.96
N GLN A 10 27.15 44.06 -26.49
CA GLN A 10 26.00 43.64 -25.66
C GLN A 10 24.69 43.47 -26.45
N ARG A 11 24.64 43.82 -27.74
CA ARG A 11 23.42 43.69 -28.56
C ARG A 11 23.37 42.44 -29.45
N ASN A 12 24.51 41.77 -29.68
CA ASN A 12 24.60 40.56 -30.51
C ASN A 12 24.68 39.23 -29.72
N ILE A 13 24.57 39.26 -28.39
CA ILE A 13 24.42 38.05 -27.53
C ILE A 13 22.93 37.83 -27.16
N GLN A 14 22.00 38.43 -27.90
CA GLN A 14 20.56 38.17 -27.76
C GLN A 14 19.93 37.48 -28.97
N ILE A 15 20.70 37.10 -30.00
CA ILE A 15 20.16 36.46 -31.22
C ILE A 15 20.72 35.05 -31.48
N VAL A 16 21.74 34.58 -30.76
CA VAL A 16 22.35 33.24 -30.98
C VAL A 16 22.06 32.20 -29.88
N VAL A 17 21.25 32.54 -28.86
CA VAL A 17 20.80 31.58 -27.83
C VAL A 17 19.45 30.91 -28.17
N ALA A 18 18.89 31.18 -29.36
CA ALA A 18 17.61 30.60 -29.79
C ALA A 18 17.68 29.13 -30.26
N ILE A 19 18.85 28.49 -30.32
CA ILE A 19 18.98 27.11 -30.82
C ILE A 19 19.95 26.31 -29.92
N VAL A 20 19.57 26.05 -28.67
CA VAL A 20 20.11 24.93 -27.87
C VAL A 20 18.95 24.25 -27.14
N LEU A 21 18.41 23.22 -27.80
CA LEU A 21 17.83 22.00 -27.26
C LEU A 21 17.04 22.12 -25.94
N LEU A 22 15.78 22.51 -26.10
CA LEU A 22 14.68 22.18 -25.19
C LEU A 22 14.36 20.67 -25.27
N ILE A 23 15.30 19.81 -24.89
CA ILE A 23 14.98 18.41 -24.54
C ILE A 23 14.54 18.42 -23.07
N GLY A 24 13.34 18.94 -22.84
CA GLY A 24 12.52 18.35 -21.79
C GLY A 24 12.12 16.97 -22.32
N MET A 25 12.35 15.92 -21.55
CA MET A 25 11.66 14.65 -21.78
C MET A 25 10.16 14.91 -21.61
N PHE A 26 9.52 15.36 -22.70
CA PHE A 26 8.11 15.19 -22.89
C PHE A 26 7.91 13.68 -22.98
N ILE A 27 7.20 13.11 -22.02
CA ILE A 27 6.51 11.86 -22.32
C ILE A 27 5.43 12.28 -23.32
N SER A 28 5.77 12.25 -24.61
CA SER A 28 4.77 12.19 -25.66
C SER A 28 4.08 10.85 -25.51
N ILE A 29 3.04 10.80 -24.67
CA ILE A 29 2.06 9.74 -24.81
C ILE A 29 1.28 10.12 -26.06
N LYS A 30 1.64 9.51 -27.19
CA LYS A 30 0.76 9.49 -28.36
C LYS A 30 -0.47 8.66 -27.96
N VAL A 31 -1.59 9.29 -27.61
CA VAL A 31 -2.89 8.61 -27.62
C VAL A 31 -3.58 8.99 -28.92
N SER A 32 -3.14 8.37 -29.99
CA SER A 32 -3.66 8.54 -31.34
C SER A 32 -5.21 8.54 -31.35
N ALA A 33 -5.82 9.45 -32.11
CA ALA A 33 -7.01 9.08 -32.87
C ALA A 33 -6.72 7.70 -33.49
N SER A 34 -7.58 6.72 -33.27
CA SER A 34 -7.14 5.33 -33.46
C SER A 34 -6.64 5.10 -34.87
N ALA A 35 -5.33 4.93 -35.04
CA ALA A 35 -4.73 4.62 -36.34
C ALA A 35 -5.34 3.34 -36.93
N VAL A 36 -5.87 2.46 -36.06
CA VAL A 36 -6.62 1.27 -36.44
C VAL A 36 -8.00 1.63 -37.00
N ASN A 37 -8.80 2.47 -36.30
CA ASN A 37 -10.11 2.91 -36.81
C ASN A 37 -9.96 3.70 -38.11
N ASP A 38 -9.00 4.64 -38.16
CA ASP A 38 -8.72 5.43 -39.35
C ASP A 38 -8.37 4.51 -40.51
N TYR A 39 -7.53 3.50 -40.29
CA TYR A 39 -7.20 2.52 -41.32
C TYR A 39 -8.44 1.72 -41.75
N ILE A 40 -9.24 1.22 -40.81
CA ILE A 40 -10.47 0.45 -41.10
C ILE A 40 -11.44 1.27 -41.96
N ILE A 41 -11.68 2.53 -41.58
CA ILE A 41 -12.63 3.43 -42.25
C ILE A 41 -12.08 3.86 -43.61
N ASN A 42 -10.83 4.34 -43.67
CA ASN A 42 -10.24 4.88 -44.90
C ASN A 42 -10.02 3.80 -45.97
N ASN A 43 -9.75 2.56 -45.56
CA ASN A 43 -9.59 1.44 -46.49
C ASN A 43 -10.90 0.66 -46.70
N ASN A 44 -12.01 1.12 -46.14
CA ASN A 44 -13.33 0.50 -46.24
C ASN A 44 -13.28 -1.02 -45.98
N ILE A 45 -12.61 -1.42 -44.88
CA ILE A 45 -12.46 -2.83 -44.52
C ILE A 45 -13.84 -3.43 -44.34
N LYS A 46 -14.14 -4.46 -45.15
CA LYS A 46 -15.45 -5.12 -45.15
C LYS A 46 -15.59 -6.04 -43.93
N PRO A 47 -16.60 -5.82 -43.06
CA PRO A 47 -16.95 -6.75 -41.99
C PRO A 47 -17.36 -8.12 -42.56
N ALA A 48 -17.03 -9.20 -41.86
CA ALA A 48 -17.57 -10.52 -42.17
C ALA A 48 -19.07 -10.61 -41.81
N ASN A 49 -19.82 -11.40 -42.57
CA ASN A 49 -21.22 -11.66 -42.27
C ASN A 49 -21.37 -12.64 -41.11
N GLU A 50 -22.44 -12.47 -40.33
CA GLU A 50 -22.80 -13.40 -39.27
C GLU A 50 -23.28 -14.74 -39.85
N THR A 51 -22.68 -15.83 -39.40
CA THR A 51 -23.17 -17.20 -39.64
C THR A 51 -23.82 -17.74 -38.37
N LEU A 52 -25.02 -18.30 -38.49
CA LEU A 52 -25.75 -18.90 -37.36
C LEU A 52 -25.52 -20.41 -37.33
N GLN A 53 -25.03 -20.92 -36.20
CA GLN A 53 -24.89 -22.35 -35.89
C GLN A 53 -25.65 -22.67 -34.59
N LEU A 54 -26.94 -22.36 -34.58
CA LEU A 54 -27.80 -22.53 -33.40
C LEU A 54 -28.11 -24.02 -33.13
N GLY A 55 -28.57 -24.31 -31.91
CA GLY A 55 -28.94 -25.67 -31.48
C GLY A 55 -27.80 -26.50 -30.91
N ARG A 56 -26.57 -25.97 -30.89
CA ARG A 56 -25.39 -26.65 -30.30
C ARG A 56 -25.30 -26.47 -28.77
N ILE A 57 -25.91 -25.42 -28.23
CA ILE A 57 -25.97 -25.15 -26.80
C ILE A 57 -27.30 -25.68 -26.24
N TYR A 58 -27.28 -26.87 -25.65
CA TYR A 58 -28.45 -27.44 -24.99
C TYR A 58 -28.83 -26.68 -23.71
N ASN A 59 -27.90 -25.93 -23.10
CA ASN A 59 -28.21 -25.12 -21.92
C ASN A 59 -29.27 -24.03 -22.16
N GLN A 60 -29.53 -23.66 -23.41
CA GLN A 60 -30.62 -22.74 -23.78
C GLN A 60 -31.93 -23.44 -24.19
N ASP A 61 -31.95 -24.78 -24.18
CA ASP A 61 -33.13 -25.61 -24.44
C ASP A 61 -33.76 -26.06 -23.10
N PRO A 62 -34.95 -25.53 -22.73
CA PRO A 62 -35.63 -25.90 -21.49
C PRO A 62 -35.84 -27.40 -21.31
N LYS A 63 -36.02 -28.14 -22.43
CA LYS A 63 -36.23 -29.60 -22.42
C LYS A 63 -34.97 -30.38 -22.07
N LYS A 64 -33.79 -29.77 -22.27
CA LYS A 64 -32.48 -30.43 -22.09
C LYS A 64 -31.70 -29.91 -20.88
N ASN A 65 -32.03 -28.72 -20.38
CA ASN A 65 -31.33 -28.07 -19.28
C ASN A 65 -32.01 -28.25 -17.90
N GLY A 66 -33.01 -29.12 -17.79
CA GLY A 66 -33.77 -29.33 -16.55
C GLY A 66 -34.72 -28.17 -16.20
N ASN A 67 -35.31 -27.52 -17.21
CA ASN A 67 -36.19 -26.35 -17.07
C ASN A 67 -35.53 -25.11 -16.44
N LEU A 68 -34.22 -24.95 -16.58
CA LEU A 68 -33.52 -23.75 -16.14
C LEU A 68 -33.98 -22.53 -16.95
N ASN A 69 -34.33 -21.45 -16.25
CA ASN A 69 -34.76 -20.20 -16.87
C ASN A 69 -33.57 -19.43 -17.47
N MET A 70 -33.51 -19.41 -18.80
CA MET A 70 -32.48 -18.71 -19.57
C MET A 70 -32.95 -17.38 -20.16
N ASN A 71 -34.10 -16.85 -19.74
CA ASN A 71 -34.57 -15.54 -20.19
C ASN A 71 -33.83 -14.43 -19.45
N TYR A 72 -33.59 -13.31 -20.15
CA TYR A 72 -33.04 -12.10 -19.52
C TYR A 72 -33.98 -11.55 -18.44
N ASP A 73 -33.42 -10.94 -17.39
CA ASP A 73 -34.20 -10.43 -16.25
C ASP A 73 -35.19 -9.33 -16.66
N ASP A 74 -34.83 -8.53 -17.67
CA ASP A 74 -35.69 -7.49 -18.25
C ASP A 74 -36.37 -7.94 -19.56
N GLY A 75 -36.43 -9.26 -19.81
CA GLY A 75 -37.00 -9.85 -21.04
C GLY A 75 -36.16 -9.67 -22.30
N LYS A 76 -35.13 -8.81 -22.29
CA LYS A 76 -34.19 -8.60 -23.42
C LYS A 76 -32.78 -8.22 -22.92
N PRO A 77 -31.74 -8.41 -23.74
CA PRO A 77 -30.40 -7.94 -23.38
C PRO A 77 -30.32 -6.41 -23.34
N LYS A 78 -29.41 -5.89 -22.51
CA LYS A 78 -29.17 -4.45 -22.30
C LYS A 78 -27.74 -4.02 -22.61
N MET A 79 -26.82 -4.97 -22.77
CA MET A 79 -25.43 -4.66 -23.09
C MET A 79 -24.80 -5.71 -24.00
N ILE A 80 -23.69 -5.33 -24.63
CA ILE A 80 -22.76 -6.26 -25.29
C ILE A 80 -21.48 -6.33 -24.45
N ILE A 81 -20.99 -7.54 -24.23
CA ILE A 81 -19.78 -7.84 -23.46
C ILE A 81 -18.76 -8.46 -24.40
N ILE A 82 -17.59 -7.83 -24.46
CA ILE A 82 -16.48 -8.26 -25.30
C ILE A 82 -15.51 -9.10 -24.48
N HIS A 83 -15.22 -10.29 -25.00
CA HIS A 83 -14.30 -11.26 -24.43
C HIS A 83 -13.13 -11.57 -25.38
N GLU A 84 -12.13 -12.25 -24.86
CA GLU A 84 -11.00 -12.76 -25.62
C GLU A 84 -10.56 -14.15 -25.17
N ILE A 85 -10.37 -15.05 -26.14
CA ILE A 85 -9.98 -16.43 -25.87
C ILE A 85 -8.48 -16.51 -25.61
N GLY A 86 -8.08 -16.48 -24.34
CA GLY A 86 -6.71 -16.23 -23.86
C GLY A 86 -5.56 -17.15 -24.32
N VAL A 87 -5.68 -17.87 -25.44
CA VAL A 87 -4.74 -18.79 -26.06
C VAL A 87 -4.40 -18.31 -27.48
N ASP A 88 -3.11 -18.17 -27.77
CA ASP A 88 -2.60 -17.86 -29.11
C ASP A 88 -2.63 -19.12 -30.01
N GLY A 89 -3.04 -18.97 -31.28
CA GLY A 89 -2.97 -20.05 -32.29
C GLY A 89 -4.16 -21.03 -32.34
N GLY A 90 -5.21 -20.82 -31.53
CA GLY A 90 -6.45 -21.60 -31.61
C GLY A 90 -7.31 -21.26 -32.84
N THR A 91 -8.12 -22.21 -33.32
CA THR A 91 -9.08 -21.97 -34.41
C THR A 91 -10.48 -21.70 -33.86
N ILE A 92 -11.28 -20.90 -34.57
CA ILE A 92 -12.67 -20.59 -34.14
C ILE A 92 -13.50 -21.87 -33.93
N ASN A 93 -13.35 -22.86 -34.82
CA ASN A 93 -14.10 -24.11 -34.74
C ASN A 93 -13.64 -24.94 -33.54
N GLY A 94 -12.33 -25.04 -33.30
CA GLY A 94 -11.81 -25.74 -32.13
C GLY A 94 -12.30 -25.14 -30.81
N SER A 95 -12.36 -23.80 -30.74
CA SER A 95 -12.90 -23.07 -29.59
C SER A 95 -14.40 -23.28 -29.40
N ILE A 96 -15.17 -23.24 -30.49
CA ILE A 96 -16.60 -23.55 -30.47
C ILE A 96 -16.83 -24.99 -30.00
N ASP A 97 -16.10 -25.96 -30.55
CA ASP A 97 -16.25 -27.38 -30.20
C ASP A 97 -15.89 -27.63 -28.74
N TYR A 98 -14.82 -26.99 -28.25
CA TYR A 98 -14.47 -27.01 -26.83
C TYR A 98 -15.61 -26.45 -25.98
N MET A 99 -16.12 -25.27 -26.33
CA MET A 99 -17.17 -24.60 -25.56
C MET A 99 -18.49 -25.38 -25.57
N VAL A 100 -18.87 -26.00 -26.69
CA VAL A 100 -20.05 -26.86 -26.79
C VAL A 100 -19.91 -28.08 -25.87
N ARG A 101 -18.71 -28.70 -25.77
CA ARG A 101 -18.46 -29.81 -24.84
C ARG A 101 -18.45 -29.38 -23.38
N THR A 102 -18.06 -28.14 -23.08
CA THR A 102 -17.92 -27.62 -21.71
C THR A 102 -19.01 -26.61 -21.33
N GLN A 103 -20.15 -26.61 -22.03
CA GLN A 103 -21.16 -25.56 -21.93
C GLN A 103 -21.80 -25.41 -20.55
N ASP A 104 -21.75 -26.45 -19.71
CA ASP A 104 -22.18 -26.42 -18.30
C ASP A 104 -21.28 -25.55 -17.42
N SER A 105 -20.02 -25.38 -17.82
CA SER A 105 -19.08 -24.51 -17.11
C SER A 105 -19.16 -23.07 -17.59
N ALA A 106 -19.11 -22.87 -18.92
CA ALA A 106 -19.24 -21.56 -19.53
C ALA A 106 -19.60 -21.68 -21.01
N PHE A 107 -20.39 -20.73 -21.50
CA PHE A 107 -20.57 -20.50 -22.93
C PHE A 107 -20.90 -19.03 -23.24
N VAL A 108 -20.59 -18.61 -24.47
CA VAL A 108 -20.94 -17.29 -25.02
C VAL A 108 -21.88 -17.43 -26.22
N HIS A 109 -22.35 -16.31 -26.75
CA HIS A 109 -23.28 -16.31 -27.88
C HIS A 109 -22.57 -16.48 -29.22
N ALA A 110 -21.42 -15.82 -29.38
CA ALA A 110 -20.76 -15.68 -30.65
C ALA A 110 -19.23 -15.71 -30.53
N PHE A 111 -18.59 -15.98 -31.65
CA PHE A 111 -17.14 -15.95 -31.82
C PHE A 111 -16.77 -15.14 -33.05
N VAL A 112 -15.61 -14.47 -33.03
CA VAL A 112 -15.09 -13.72 -34.18
C VAL A 112 -13.59 -13.95 -34.38
N ASP A 113 -13.18 -14.25 -35.60
CA ASP A 113 -11.78 -14.21 -36.06
C ASP A 113 -11.60 -13.13 -37.15
N ASP A 114 -10.50 -13.15 -37.89
CA ASP A 114 -10.20 -12.17 -38.94
C ASP A 114 -11.02 -12.36 -40.23
N SER A 115 -11.80 -13.43 -40.34
CA SER A 115 -12.53 -13.80 -41.55
C SER A 115 -13.97 -14.24 -41.31
N ARG A 116 -14.32 -14.64 -40.08
CA ARG A 116 -15.58 -15.27 -39.73
C ARG A 116 -16.15 -14.69 -38.44
N LEU A 117 -17.48 -14.68 -38.40
CA LEU A 117 -18.29 -14.38 -37.24
C LEU A 117 -19.35 -15.47 -37.11
N ILE A 118 -19.31 -16.24 -36.03
CA ILE A 118 -20.17 -17.41 -35.84
C ILE A 118 -20.95 -17.27 -34.53
N THR A 119 -22.27 -17.27 -34.61
CA THR A 119 -23.16 -17.30 -33.44
C THR A 119 -23.63 -18.72 -33.18
N ILE A 120 -23.38 -19.23 -31.98
CA ILE A 120 -23.68 -20.61 -31.56
C ILE A 120 -24.83 -20.70 -30.55
N ALA A 121 -25.23 -19.58 -29.96
CA ALA A 121 -26.31 -19.49 -28.97
C ALA A 121 -27.32 -18.40 -29.34
N ASP A 122 -28.58 -18.61 -28.96
CA ASP A 122 -29.68 -17.66 -29.14
C ASP A 122 -29.44 -16.41 -28.29
N LYS A 123 -29.30 -15.26 -28.97
CA LYS A 123 -29.03 -13.94 -28.39
C LYS A 123 -30.23 -13.32 -27.66
N SER A 124 -31.41 -13.91 -27.78
CA SER A 124 -32.59 -13.52 -26.97
C SER A 124 -32.59 -14.15 -25.58
N LYS A 125 -31.68 -15.09 -25.32
CA LYS A 125 -31.51 -15.80 -24.04
C LYS A 125 -30.14 -15.49 -23.44
N LYS A 126 -29.98 -15.75 -22.15
CA LYS A 126 -28.72 -15.58 -21.40
C LYS A 126 -27.62 -16.53 -21.91
N SER A 127 -26.37 -16.17 -21.63
CA SER A 127 -25.21 -17.07 -21.68
C SER A 127 -24.46 -17.07 -20.34
N TRP A 128 -23.46 -17.95 -20.18
CA TRP A 128 -22.73 -18.15 -18.93
C TRP A 128 -21.22 -17.87 -19.02
N GLY A 129 -20.81 -16.76 -19.66
CA GLY A 129 -19.38 -16.46 -19.88
C GLY A 129 -18.79 -15.31 -19.04
N SER A 130 -19.61 -14.51 -18.33
CA SER A 130 -19.13 -13.26 -17.71
C SER A 130 -19.62 -13.05 -16.26
N GLY A 131 -19.90 -14.14 -15.55
CA GLY A 131 -20.38 -14.12 -14.18
C GLY A 131 -21.83 -13.62 -14.01
N GLY A 132 -22.33 -13.72 -12.77
CA GLY A 132 -23.75 -13.54 -12.46
C GLY A 132 -24.38 -12.22 -12.90
N TYR A 133 -23.60 -11.13 -13.00
CA TYR A 133 -24.10 -9.84 -13.49
C TYR A 133 -24.19 -9.80 -15.02
N GLY A 134 -23.08 -10.03 -15.71
CA GLY A 134 -23.06 -9.92 -17.17
C GLY A 134 -23.94 -10.98 -17.85
N ASN A 135 -24.10 -12.16 -17.24
CA ASN A 135 -25.04 -13.17 -17.70
C ASN A 135 -26.51 -12.70 -17.66
N ARG A 136 -26.88 -11.77 -16.77
CA ARG A 136 -28.26 -11.26 -16.63
C ARG A 136 -28.66 -10.24 -17.69
N TYR A 137 -27.69 -9.61 -18.35
CA TYR A 137 -27.94 -8.43 -19.18
C TYR A 137 -27.19 -8.44 -20.51
N GLY A 138 -26.16 -9.26 -20.66
CA GLY A 138 -25.20 -9.18 -21.76
C GLY A 138 -25.43 -10.22 -22.85
N ILE A 139 -25.34 -9.78 -24.10
CA ILE A 139 -24.88 -10.63 -25.20
C ILE A 139 -23.35 -10.68 -25.10
N GLN A 140 -22.78 -11.86 -25.20
CA GLN A 140 -21.36 -12.13 -24.96
C GLN A 140 -20.72 -12.69 -26.23
N ILE A 141 -19.57 -12.15 -26.62
CA ILE A 141 -18.82 -12.55 -27.81
C ILE A 141 -17.34 -12.74 -27.49
N GLU A 142 -16.77 -13.86 -27.94
CA GLU A 142 -15.36 -14.19 -27.82
C GLU A 142 -14.60 -13.82 -29.09
N GLN A 143 -13.54 -13.02 -28.97
CA GLN A 143 -12.63 -12.80 -30.09
C GLN A 143 -11.46 -13.79 -30.03
N MET A 144 -11.12 -14.36 -31.19
CA MET A 144 -9.93 -15.20 -31.36
C MET A 144 -8.65 -14.37 -31.33
N ARG A 145 -7.53 -14.88 -30.81
CA ARG A 145 -6.25 -14.17 -30.97
C ARG A 145 -5.74 -14.31 -32.40
N VAL A 146 -5.51 -13.17 -33.06
CA VAL A 146 -4.84 -13.12 -34.37
C VAL A 146 -3.44 -12.50 -34.24
N THR A 147 -2.55 -12.83 -35.17
CA THR A 147 -1.12 -12.52 -35.05
C THR A 147 -0.65 -11.36 -35.90
N SER A 148 -1.47 -10.86 -36.83
CA SER A 148 -1.11 -9.77 -37.74
C SER A 148 -2.03 -8.56 -37.59
N LYS A 149 -1.50 -7.36 -37.88
CA LYS A 149 -2.29 -6.12 -37.90
C LYS A 149 -3.46 -6.19 -38.88
N ALA A 150 -3.23 -6.72 -40.08
CA ALA A 150 -4.28 -6.84 -41.10
C ALA A 150 -5.41 -7.75 -40.64
N ALA A 151 -5.08 -8.89 -40.01
CA ALA A 151 -6.06 -9.79 -39.42
C ALA A 151 -6.84 -9.10 -38.29
N PHE A 152 -6.13 -8.37 -37.41
CA PHE A 152 -6.74 -7.64 -36.30
C PHE A 152 -7.72 -6.56 -36.80
N TYR A 153 -7.37 -5.83 -37.85
CA TYR A 153 -8.23 -4.78 -38.40
C TYR A 153 -9.53 -5.36 -38.97
N LYS A 154 -9.47 -6.50 -39.68
CA LYS A 154 -10.67 -7.21 -40.17
C LYS A 154 -11.53 -7.75 -39.03
N GLN A 155 -10.89 -8.33 -38.01
CA GLN A 155 -11.58 -8.82 -36.82
C GLN A 155 -12.30 -7.69 -36.09
N ILE A 156 -11.62 -6.57 -35.83
CA ILE A 156 -12.19 -5.42 -35.11
C ILE A 156 -13.30 -4.74 -35.92
N ALA A 157 -13.15 -4.58 -37.24
CA ALA A 157 -14.21 -4.07 -38.11
C ALA A 157 -15.47 -4.96 -38.04
N THR A 158 -15.27 -6.29 -38.09
CA THR A 158 -16.34 -7.29 -37.97
C THR A 158 -17.04 -7.21 -36.62
N LEU A 159 -16.26 -7.21 -35.54
CA LEU A 159 -16.75 -7.15 -34.17
C LEU A 159 -17.52 -5.85 -33.89
N ALA A 160 -17.00 -4.70 -34.34
CA ALA A 160 -17.62 -3.40 -34.12
C ALA A 160 -18.94 -3.25 -34.91
N ASN A 161 -18.94 -3.65 -36.18
CA ASN A 161 -20.14 -3.63 -37.01
C ASN A 161 -21.23 -4.55 -36.43
N TRP A 162 -20.88 -5.78 -36.05
CA TRP A 162 -21.82 -6.71 -35.43
C TRP A 162 -22.38 -6.17 -34.11
N THR A 163 -21.53 -5.59 -33.27
CA THR A 163 -21.94 -4.95 -32.01
C THR A 163 -22.99 -3.86 -32.25
N ALA A 164 -22.74 -2.98 -33.22
CA ALA A 164 -23.68 -1.93 -33.61
C ALA A 164 -25.03 -2.49 -34.11
N GLN A 165 -25.00 -3.57 -34.91
CA GLN A 165 -26.21 -4.25 -35.38
C GLN A 165 -27.01 -4.85 -34.21
N GLN A 166 -26.35 -5.47 -33.22
CA GLN A 166 -27.06 -6.00 -32.05
C GLN A 166 -27.68 -4.89 -31.20
N MET A 167 -26.96 -3.77 -31.01
CA MET A 167 -27.49 -2.61 -30.29
C MET A 167 -28.75 -2.05 -30.94
N LYS A 168 -28.80 -1.98 -32.28
CA LYS A 168 -30.01 -1.61 -33.03
C LYS A 168 -31.12 -2.65 -32.87
N LYS A 169 -30.80 -3.92 -33.09
CA LYS A 169 -31.77 -5.03 -33.05
C LYS A 169 -32.52 -5.12 -31.71
N TYR A 170 -31.83 -4.92 -30.60
CA TYR A 170 -32.42 -5.02 -29.25
C TYR A 170 -32.82 -3.67 -28.65
N ASN A 171 -32.70 -2.59 -29.43
CA ASN A 171 -32.99 -1.21 -29.00
C ASN A 171 -32.24 -0.85 -27.71
N MET A 172 -30.91 -0.97 -27.74
CA MET A 172 -30.01 -0.67 -26.62
C MET A 172 -29.53 0.81 -26.60
N GLY A 173 -29.77 1.56 -27.68
CA GLY A 173 -29.24 2.89 -27.90
C GLY A 173 -27.80 2.92 -28.44
N ALA A 174 -27.28 4.12 -28.68
CA ALA A 174 -25.91 4.35 -29.15
C ALA A 174 -24.86 3.79 -28.15
N PRO A 175 -23.67 3.38 -28.60
CA PRO A 175 -22.68 2.72 -27.74
C PRO A 175 -22.20 3.65 -26.63
N LYS A 176 -22.37 3.17 -25.40
CA LYS A 176 -21.98 3.84 -24.16
C LYS A 176 -21.26 2.84 -23.27
N LEU A 177 -20.02 3.16 -22.93
CA LEU A 177 -19.24 2.33 -22.02
C LEU A 177 -19.90 2.28 -20.64
N MET A 178 -19.95 1.08 -20.07
CA MET A 178 -20.21 0.88 -18.67
C MET A 178 -19.16 1.66 -17.86
N SER A 179 -19.53 2.30 -16.74
CA SER A 179 -18.48 2.90 -15.91
C SER A 179 -17.62 1.79 -15.31
N SER A 180 -16.32 2.01 -15.18
CA SER A 180 -15.41 1.06 -14.53
C SER A 180 -14.53 1.80 -13.53
N PRO A 181 -14.52 1.40 -12.25
CA PRO A 181 -13.60 1.98 -11.28
C PRO A 181 -12.15 1.58 -11.59
N SER A 182 -11.19 2.33 -11.07
CA SER A 182 -9.75 2.02 -11.23
C SER A 182 -9.28 0.83 -10.39
N THR A 183 -10.10 0.40 -9.43
CA THR A 183 -9.88 -0.78 -8.57
C THR A 183 -11.17 -1.57 -8.42
N PRO A 184 -11.12 -2.90 -8.23
CA PRO A 184 -12.31 -3.70 -8.02
C PRO A 184 -13.18 -3.19 -6.86
N GLN A 185 -14.45 -2.88 -7.13
CA GLN A 185 -15.47 -2.48 -6.16
C GLN A 185 -16.22 -3.70 -5.62
N ARG A 186 -16.92 -3.54 -4.49
CA ARG A 186 -17.68 -4.64 -3.87
C ARG A 186 -18.95 -4.96 -4.66
N ASN A 187 -19.33 -6.23 -4.56
CA ASN A 187 -20.42 -6.86 -5.28
C ASN A 187 -21.78 -6.25 -4.92
N ASP A 188 -22.39 -5.57 -5.90
CA ASP A 188 -23.79 -5.17 -5.85
C ASP A 188 -24.48 -5.54 -7.17
N LEU A 189 -25.27 -6.63 -7.16
CA LEU A 189 -26.05 -7.10 -8.32
C LEU A 189 -27.34 -6.33 -8.53
N SER A 190 -27.72 -5.45 -7.61
CA SER A 190 -28.97 -4.68 -7.72
C SER A 190 -28.83 -3.48 -8.66
N ILE A 191 -27.59 -3.09 -8.99
CA ILE A 191 -27.28 -1.95 -9.84
C ILE A 191 -27.58 -2.27 -11.29
N LYS A 192 -28.52 -1.55 -11.91
CA LYS A 192 -28.77 -1.69 -13.36
C LYS A 192 -27.57 -1.23 -14.20
N PRO A 193 -27.39 -1.75 -15.43
CA PRO A 193 -26.30 -1.32 -16.29
C PRO A 193 -26.36 0.18 -16.56
N ASP A 194 -25.26 0.90 -16.37
CA ASP A 194 -25.15 2.35 -16.66
C ASP A 194 -24.52 2.65 -18.03
N GLY A 195 -24.13 1.61 -18.75
CA GLY A 195 -23.73 1.59 -20.15
C GLY A 195 -24.19 0.30 -20.83
N ASN A 196 -24.16 0.29 -22.16
CA ASN A 196 -24.61 -0.82 -23.01
C ASN A 196 -23.44 -1.51 -23.74
N LEU A 197 -22.19 -1.14 -23.44
CA LEU A 197 -20.98 -1.76 -23.94
C LEU A 197 -19.96 -1.95 -22.80
N ALA A 198 -19.41 -3.14 -22.65
CA ALA A 198 -18.43 -3.45 -21.62
C ALA A 198 -17.38 -4.45 -22.09
N THR A 199 -16.18 -4.37 -21.53
CA THR A 199 -15.22 -5.48 -21.52
C THR A 199 -15.44 -6.36 -20.30
N HIS A 200 -14.97 -7.60 -20.34
CA HIS A 200 -14.99 -8.48 -19.18
C HIS A 200 -14.29 -7.85 -17.97
N LYS A 201 -13.18 -7.13 -18.19
CA LYS A 201 -12.49 -6.37 -17.13
C LYS A 201 -13.39 -5.36 -16.43
N MET A 202 -14.17 -4.59 -17.19
CA MET A 202 -15.04 -3.55 -16.61
C MET A 202 -16.08 -4.17 -15.68
N LEU A 203 -16.60 -5.34 -16.04
CA LEU A 203 -17.49 -6.14 -15.18
C LEU A 203 -16.76 -6.68 -13.94
N SER A 204 -15.56 -7.23 -14.12
CA SER A 204 -14.71 -7.72 -13.02
C SER A 204 -14.39 -6.61 -12.01
N TYR A 205 -14.12 -5.40 -12.49
CA TYR A 205 -13.74 -4.27 -11.65
C TYR A 205 -14.96 -3.62 -11.01
N LYS A 206 -16.08 -3.51 -11.71
CA LYS A 206 -17.27 -2.88 -11.15
C LYS A 206 -18.04 -3.79 -10.20
N PHE A 207 -18.16 -5.07 -10.55
CA PHE A 207 -19.06 -5.97 -9.84
C PHE A 207 -18.34 -7.08 -9.08
N ASN A 208 -17.10 -7.46 -9.42
CA ASN A 208 -16.24 -8.40 -8.67
C ASN A 208 -16.91 -9.74 -8.25
N GLN A 209 -17.78 -10.31 -9.08
CA GLN A 209 -18.68 -11.37 -8.60
C GLN A 209 -18.19 -12.79 -8.72
N THR A 210 -17.33 -13.11 -9.66
CA THR A 210 -16.98 -14.52 -9.93
C THR A 210 -15.83 -14.68 -10.93
N THR A 211 -15.34 -13.57 -11.48
CA THR A 211 -14.34 -13.50 -12.55
C THR A 211 -13.34 -12.40 -12.19
N ARG A 212 -12.05 -12.67 -12.38
CA ARG A 212 -10.96 -11.68 -12.28
C ARG A 212 -10.34 -11.42 -13.65
N HIS A 213 -11.07 -11.80 -14.70
CA HIS A 213 -10.56 -11.68 -16.05
C HIS A 213 -10.49 -10.20 -16.44
N VAL A 214 -9.47 -9.89 -17.25
CA VAL A 214 -9.12 -8.54 -17.67
C VAL A 214 -9.17 -8.39 -19.20
N ASP A 215 -9.72 -9.38 -19.90
CA ASP A 215 -9.93 -9.38 -21.33
C ASP A 215 -10.95 -8.30 -21.76
N PRO A 216 -10.83 -7.78 -23.00
CA PRO A 216 -9.77 -8.01 -23.98
C PRO A 216 -8.59 -7.02 -23.88
N ASP A 217 -8.51 -6.22 -22.80
CA ASP A 217 -7.62 -5.06 -22.69
C ASP A 217 -6.15 -5.37 -23.04
N GLU A 218 -5.60 -6.46 -22.50
CA GLU A 218 -4.19 -6.83 -22.75
C GLU A 218 -3.95 -7.21 -24.21
N TYR A 219 -4.88 -7.94 -24.83
CA TYR A 219 -4.77 -8.35 -26.22
C TYR A 219 -4.90 -7.14 -27.16
N TRP A 220 -5.85 -6.24 -26.94
CA TRP A 220 -5.98 -5.01 -27.73
C TRP A 220 -4.75 -4.10 -27.60
N ALA A 221 -4.14 -4.04 -26.42
CA ALA A 221 -2.92 -3.27 -26.20
C ALA A 221 -1.75 -3.74 -27.10
N ARG A 222 -1.71 -5.03 -27.50
CA ARG A 222 -0.70 -5.56 -28.46
C ARG A 222 -0.74 -4.84 -29.81
N PHE A 223 -1.90 -4.31 -30.19
CA PHE A 223 -2.12 -3.59 -31.44
C PHE A 223 -2.22 -2.08 -31.26
N GLY A 224 -1.92 -1.56 -30.06
CA GLY A 224 -2.11 -0.15 -29.72
C GLY A 224 -3.59 0.27 -29.75
N TYR A 225 -4.49 -0.67 -29.43
CA TYR A 225 -5.93 -0.47 -29.45
C TYR A 225 -6.55 -0.52 -28.05
N ASP A 226 -7.67 0.16 -27.82
CA ASP A 226 -8.38 0.14 -26.54
C ASP A 226 -9.92 0.21 -26.67
N ILE A 227 -10.62 0.08 -25.54
CA ILE A 227 -12.10 0.07 -25.48
C ILE A 227 -12.76 1.39 -25.86
N ASN A 228 -12.09 2.53 -25.69
CA ASN A 228 -12.63 3.81 -26.15
C ASN A 228 -12.60 3.88 -27.67
N GLN A 229 -11.49 3.47 -28.27
CA GLN A 229 -11.35 3.37 -29.71
C GLN A 229 -12.34 2.37 -30.30
N PHE A 230 -12.57 1.23 -29.63
CA PHE A 230 -13.60 0.27 -30.02
C PHE A 230 -15.01 0.88 -29.96
N ARG A 231 -15.38 1.54 -28.86
CA ARG A 231 -16.66 2.26 -28.74
C ARG A 231 -16.87 3.23 -29.89
N ASP A 232 -15.84 3.99 -30.25
CA ASP A 232 -15.92 4.99 -31.32
C ASP A 232 -16.17 4.33 -32.68
N LEU A 233 -15.50 3.21 -32.97
CA LEU A 233 -15.76 2.45 -34.19
C LEU A 233 -17.17 1.84 -34.22
N VAL A 234 -17.66 1.33 -33.09
CA VAL A 234 -19.05 0.88 -32.95
C VAL A 234 -20.01 2.04 -33.21
N ALA A 235 -19.70 3.26 -32.75
CA ALA A 235 -20.53 4.43 -32.98
C ALA A 235 -20.58 4.81 -34.47
N THR A 236 -19.47 4.71 -35.18
CA THR A 236 -19.39 4.91 -36.64
C THR A 236 -20.33 3.95 -37.38
N TYR A 237 -20.26 2.64 -37.08
CA TYR A 237 -21.16 1.65 -37.70
C TYR A 237 -22.62 1.82 -37.25
N TYR A 238 -22.85 2.20 -36.00
CA TYR A 238 -24.19 2.48 -35.47
C TYR A 238 -24.84 3.65 -36.21
N ASN A 239 -24.08 4.69 -36.56
CA ASN A 239 -24.57 5.85 -37.30
C ASN A 239 -24.55 5.69 -38.82
N GLY A 240 -24.29 4.48 -39.35
CA GLY A 240 -24.34 4.21 -40.78
C GLY A 240 -23.14 4.74 -41.58
N ASN A 241 -21.93 4.64 -41.02
CA ASN A 241 -20.67 5.13 -41.61
C ASN A 241 -20.63 6.65 -41.87
N GLN A 242 -21.52 7.43 -41.25
CA GLN A 242 -21.40 8.88 -41.22
C GLN A 242 -20.19 9.26 -40.35
N VAL A 243 -19.29 10.06 -40.93
CA VAL A 243 -18.02 10.45 -40.31
C VAL A 243 -18.30 11.28 -39.05
N GLN A 244 -17.66 10.93 -37.94
CA GLN A 244 -17.85 11.57 -36.65
C GLN A 244 -17.40 13.04 -36.70
N GLN A 245 -18.34 13.97 -36.62
CA GLN A 245 -18.09 15.42 -36.64
C GLN A 245 -17.73 16.01 -35.26
N ASN A 246 -17.43 15.17 -34.26
CA ASN A 246 -17.00 15.59 -32.92
C ASN A 246 -15.77 14.75 -32.54
N VAL A 247 -14.58 15.27 -32.87
CA VAL A 247 -13.29 14.58 -32.70
C VAL A 247 -12.22 15.55 -32.20
N GLY A 248 -11.24 15.06 -31.46
CA GLY A 248 -10.25 15.92 -30.82
C GLY A 248 -9.19 15.16 -30.03
N TYR A 249 -8.11 15.85 -29.73
CA TYR A 249 -6.92 15.29 -29.10
C TYR A 249 -6.19 16.32 -28.24
N LEU A 250 -5.41 15.83 -27.28
CA LEU A 250 -4.59 16.62 -26.39
C LEU A 250 -3.12 16.39 -26.72
N ASP A 251 -2.45 17.38 -27.30
CA ASP A 251 -1.03 17.28 -27.64
C ASP A 251 -0.14 17.39 -26.40
N THR A 252 -0.52 18.27 -25.47
CA THR A 252 0.27 18.54 -24.27
C THR A 252 -0.62 18.98 -23.13
N LEU A 253 -0.36 18.41 -21.95
CA LEU A 253 -0.97 18.82 -20.70
C LEU A 253 0.09 18.76 -19.61
N GLY A 254 0.36 19.89 -18.96
CA GLY A 254 1.39 19.96 -17.92
C GLY A 254 1.17 21.10 -16.95
N ILE A 255 1.59 20.90 -15.70
CA ILE A 255 1.56 21.96 -14.67
C ILE A 255 2.66 22.98 -14.97
N THR A 256 2.32 24.25 -14.87
CA THR A 256 3.25 25.37 -15.08
C THR A 256 3.20 26.38 -13.93
N GLY A 257 4.16 27.31 -13.93
CA GLY A 257 4.26 28.36 -12.92
C GLY A 257 4.48 27.83 -11.51
N GLU A 258 3.79 28.43 -10.55
CA GLU A 258 3.84 28.13 -9.12
C GLU A 258 2.88 26.98 -8.71
N GLY A 259 2.59 26.07 -9.64
CA GLY A 259 1.69 24.93 -9.44
C GLY A 259 0.20 25.28 -9.44
N ASN A 260 -0.15 26.51 -9.81
CA ASN A 260 -1.51 27.05 -9.88
C ASN A 260 -1.98 27.31 -11.32
N THR A 261 -1.20 26.89 -12.30
CA THR A 261 -1.59 26.94 -13.72
C THR A 261 -1.23 25.64 -14.42
N ILE A 262 -1.93 25.35 -15.50
CA ILE A 262 -1.55 24.31 -16.46
C ILE A 262 -1.34 24.94 -17.82
N LYS A 263 -0.40 24.38 -18.59
CA LYS A 263 -0.31 24.59 -20.03
C LYS A 263 -1.02 23.44 -20.72
N VAL A 264 -1.95 23.78 -21.59
CA VAL A 264 -2.77 22.84 -22.34
C VAL A 264 -2.71 23.18 -23.83
N ARG A 265 -2.41 22.17 -24.65
CA ARG A 265 -2.38 22.27 -26.11
C ARG A 265 -3.04 21.05 -26.73
N GLY A 266 -3.80 21.23 -27.80
CA GLY A 266 -4.54 20.16 -28.46
C GLY A 266 -5.38 20.68 -29.61
N TRP A 267 -6.35 19.89 -30.03
CA TRP A 267 -7.35 20.28 -31.01
C TRP A 267 -8.70 19.60 -30.75
N HIS A 268 -9.79 20.24 -31.13
CA HIS A 268 -11.16 19.73 -31.09
C HIS A 268 -11.90 20.27 -32.30
N TYR A 269 -12.37 19.38 -33.17
CA TYR A 269 -13.23 19.70 -34.29
C TYR A 269 -14.69 19.35 -33.98
N SER A 270 -15.55 20.36 -34.15
CA SER A 270 -16.98 20.20 -34.38
C SER A 270 -17.52 21.37 -35.21
N PRO A 271 -18.63 21.20 -35.96
CA PRO A 271 -19.23 22.26 -36.77
C PRO A 271 -19.81 23.42 -35.94
N LYS A 272 -19.87 23.29 -34.61
CA LYS A 272 -20.38 24.31 -33.69
C LYS A 272 -19.49 25.56 -33.63
N LYS A 273 -20.11 26.70 -33.34
CA LYS A 273 -19.49 28.03 -33.51
C LYS A 273 -18.41 28.39 -32.46
N TYR A 274 -18.64 28.06 -31.19
CA TYR A 274 -17.80 28.49 -30.07
C TYR A 274 -17.04 27.32 -29.46
N GLU A 275 -15.84 27.59 -28.95
CA GLU A 275 -15.02 26.61 -28.23
C GLU A 275 -14.64 27.09 -26.83
N PHE A 276 -14.74 26.19 -25.86
CA PHE A 276 -14.41 26.43 -24.47
C PHE A 276 -13.59 25.27 -23.91
N LEU A 277 -12.53 25.59 -23.15
CA LEU A 277 -11.80 24.63 -22.34
C LEU A 277 -12.30 24.71 -20.91
N PHE A 278 -12.59 23.56 -20.32
CA PHE A 278 -13.06 23.38 -18.96
C PHE A 278 -12.01 22.65 -18.14
N ILE A 279 -11.77 23.14 -16.93
CA ILE A 279 -11.06 22.41 -15.88
C ILE A 279 -12.11 21.66 -15.08
N MET A 280 -12.00 20.34 -15.05
CA MET A 280 -12.92 19.47 -14.35
C MET A 280 -12.22 18.87 -13.13
N ASP A 281 -12.88 18.85 -11.99
CA ASP A 281 -12.48 18.06 -10.83
C ASP A 281 -12.65 16.57 -11.17
N ALA A 282 -11.56 15.81 -11.17
CA ALA A 282 -11.56 14.42 -11.63
C ALA A 282 -12.27 13.47 -10.65
N ASP A 283 -12.31 13.84 -9.37
CA ASP A 283 -12.90 13.01 -8.31
C ASP A 283 -14.43 13.16 -8.30
N THR A 284 -14.94 14.37 -8.58
CA THR A 284 -16.37 14.70 -8.52
C THR A 284 -17.05 14.89 -9.87
N GLY A 285 -16.27 15.05 -10.95
CA GLY A 285 -16.77 15.38 -12.28
C GLY A 285 -17.33 16.80 -12.42
N LYS A 286 -17.19 17.65 -11.40
CA LYS A 286 -17.70 19.03 -11.40
C LYS A 286 -16.74 19.98 -12.12
N GLU A 287 -17.30 20.96 -12.81
CA GLU A 287 -16.53 22.08 -13.36
C GLU A 287 -15.89 22.90 -12.23
N ILE A 288 -14.62 23.24 -12.42
CA ILE A 288 -13.86 24.15 -11.57
C ILE A 288 -13.80 25.53 -12.22
N SER A 289 -13.48 25.56 -13.51
CA SER A 289 -13.37 26.79 -14.28
C SER A 289 -13.50 26.48 -15.77
N ARG A 290 -13.80 27.52 -16.56
CA ARG A 290 -13.78 27.44 -18.03
C ARG A 290 -13.13 28.67 -18.63
N GLN A 291 -12.61 28.53 -19.85
CA GLN A 291 -12.05 29.63 -20.64
C GLN A 291 -12.40 29.45 -22.12
N GLN A 292 -12.87 30.53 -22.77
CA GLN A 292 -13.15 30.53 -24.20
C GLN A 292 -11.86 30.49 -25.03
N VAL A 293 -11.89 29.72 -26.12
CA VAL A 293 -10.86 29.71 -27.16
C VAL A 293 -11.30 30.65 -28.29
N SER A 294 -11.09 31.95 -28.10
CA SER A 294 -11.47 32.98 -29.08
C SER A 294 -10.53 33.07 -30.29
N GLN A 295 -9.28 32.62 -30.12
CA GLN A 295 -8.26 32.56 -31.17
C GLN A 295 -7.72 31.13 -31.22
N PRO A 296 -8.23 30.29 -32.14
CA PRO A 296 -7.77 28.93 -32.28
C PRO A 296 -6.34 28.89 -32.83
N GLU A 297 -5.57 27.88 -32.39
CA GLU A 297 -4.29 27.56 -32.99
C GLU A 297 -4.53 26.89 -34.35
N ILE A 298 -3.81 27.32 -35.38
CA ILE A 298 -3.95 26.75 -36.73
C ILE A 298 -3.28 25.38 -36.82
N ARG A 299 -4.02 24.38 -37.31
CA ARG A 299 -3.68 22.95 -37.35
C ARG A 299 -3.85 22.35 -38.75
N ASN A 300 -2.93 22.70 -39.65
CA ASN A 300 -2.91 22.18 -41.02
C ASN A 300 -2.72 20.66 -41.06
N ASP A 301 -2.04 20.10 -40.06
CA ASP A 301 -1.91 18.67 -39.85
C ASP A 301 -3.28 18.01 -39.63
N VAL A 302 -4.15 18.59 -38.79
CA VAL A 302 -5.51 18.09 -38.57
C VAL A 302 -6.36 18.21 -39.84
N LYS A 303 -6.27 19.33 -40.56
CA LYS A 303 -6.98 19.51 -41.84
C LYS A 303 -6.56 18.48 -42.89
N SER A 304 -5.28 18.13 -42.94
CA SER A 304 -4.76 17.14 -43.90
C SER A 304 -5.33 15.73 -43.67
N VAL A 305 -5.59 15.37 -42.41
CA VAL A 305 -6.12 14.06 -42.02
C VAL A 305 -7.63 14.01 -42.16
N TYR A 306 -8.34 14.95 -41.55
CA TYR A 306 -9.79 14.85 -41.39
C TYR A 306 -10.57 15.52 -42.53
N LYS A 307 -9.92 16.35 -43.34
CA LYS A 307 -10.48 17.05 -44.52
C LYS A 307 -11.76 17.87 -44.28
N TYR A 308 -12.31 17.92 -43.07
CA TYR A 308 -13.53 18.67 -42.74
C TYR A 308 -13.37 20.17 -42.98
N ASN A 309 -14.49 20.87 -43.25
CA ASN A 309 -14.49 22.32 -43.40
C ASN A 309 -14.06 23.00 -42.10
N ASN A 310 -13.09 23.92 -42.20
CA ASN A 310 -12.47 24.63 -41.08
C ASN A 310 -11.71 23.74 -40.06
N ALA A 311 -11.35 22.50 -40.41
CA ALA A 311 -10.58 21.63 -39.51
C ALA A 311 -9.23 22.22 -39.08
N GLU A 312 -8.63 23.11 -39.88
CA GLU A 312 -7.42 23.85 -39.52
C GLU A 312 -7.63 24.82 -38.35
N LYS A 313 -8.85 25.19 -38.01
CA LYS A 313 -9.18 26.08 -36.87
C LYS A 313 -9.60 25.31 -35.62
N SER A 314 -9.24 24.03 -35.53
CA SER A 314 -9.59 23.15 -34.41
C SER A 314 -8.65 23.27 -33.21
N GLY A 315 -7.48 23.93 -33.35
CA GLY A 315 -6.45 23.91 -32.33
C GLY A 315 -6.71 24.83 -31.14
N PHE A 316 -6.19 24.43 -29.98
CA PHE A 316 -6.11 25.27 -28.79
C PHE A 316 -4.73 25.18 -28.15
N ASN A 317 -4.23 26.30 -27.61
CA ASN A 317 -2.97 26.41 -26.87
C ASN A 317 -3.11 27.50 -25.80
N LYS A 318 -3.33 27.10 -24.54
CA LYS A 318 -3.70 28.00 -23.44
C LYS A 318 -2.91 27.69 -22.17
N VAL A 319 -2.77 28.71 -21.33
CA VAL A 319 -2.37 28.57 -19.93
C VAL A 319 -3.60 28.85 -19.08
N LEU A 320 -4.06 27.86 -18.33
CA LEU A 320 -5.29 27.91 -17.54
C LEU A 320 -4.96 27.90 -16.04
N TRP A 321 -5.69 28.67 -15.24
CA TRP A 321 -5.59 28.60 -13.79
C TRP A 321 -6.20 27.30 -13.25
N VAL A 322 -5.57 26.72 -12.22
CA VAL A 322 -6.07 25.53 -11.53
C VAL A 322 -5.90 25.64 -10.00
N PRO A 323 -6.85 25.13 -9.21
CA PRO A 323 -6.73 25.07 -7.75
C PRO A 323 -5.67 24.04 -7.36
N ARG A 324 -4.92 24.33 -6.29
CA ARG A 324 -3.84 23.47 -5.77
C ARG A 324 -4.38 22.23 -5.04
N GLY A 325 -3.62 21.12 -5.09
CA GLY A 325 -3.95 19.88 -4.40
C GLY A 325 -5.17 19.13 -4.95
N LYS A 326 -5.66 19.51 -6.14
CA LYS A 326 -6.81 18.91 -6.81
C LYS A 326 -6.36 17.92 -7.86
N THR A 327 -7.13 16.86 -8.02
CA THR A 327 -7.02 15.95 -9.15
C THR A 327 -7.94 16.50 -10.25
N ILE A 328 -7.41 16.82 -11.42
CA ILE A 328 -8.15 17.48 -12.50
C ILE A 328 -7.99 16.77 -13.85
N TYR A 329 -8.93 17.00 -14.76
CA TYR A 329 -8.75 16.75 -16.20
C TYR A 329 -9.31 17.93 -17.01
N VAL A 330 -8.94 18.01 -18.29
CA VAL A 330 -9.46 19.04 -19.20
C VAL A 330 -10.58 18.47 -20.06
N MET A 331 -11.62 19.25 -20.30
CA MET A 331 -12.64 18.98 -21.31
C MET A 331 -12.66 20.13 -22.31
N SER A 332 -12.69 19.83 -23.62
CA SER A 332 -13.01 20.84 -24.64
C SER A 332 -14.47 20.68 -25.05
N ARG A 333 -15.20 21.79 -25.13
CA ARG A 333 -16.59 21.85 -25.58
C ARG A 333 -16.68 22.74 -26.81
N LYS A 334 -17.37 22.24 -27.83
CA LYS A 334 -17.82 22.98 -29.01
C LYS A 334 -19.33 23.20 -28.88
N THR A 335 -19.82 24.44 -28.97
CA THR A 335 -21.24 24.77 -28.74
C THR A 335 -21.68 25.98 -29.56
N ASP A 336 -22.98 26.13 -29.77
CA ASP A 336 -23.56 27.34 -30.38
C ASP A 336 -23.95 28.41 -29.34
N ASP A 337 -23.83 28.11 -28.03
CA ASP A 337 -24.00 29.09 -26.96
C ASP A 337 -22.74 29.97 -26.81
N PRO A 338 -22.83 31.31 -26.97
CA PRO A 338 -21.70 32.21 -26.76
C PRO A 338 -21.14 32.21 -25.33
N LYS A 339 -21.85 31.65 -24.35
CA LYS A 339 -21.42 31.49 -22.94
C LYS A 339 -20.81 30.12 -22.63
N GLY A 340 -20.79 29.20 -23.59
CA GLY A 340 -20.20 27.87 -23.41
C GLY A 340 -21.13 26.85 -22.73
N ASN A 341 -22.42 27.14 -22.58
CA ASN A 341 -23.39 26.16 -22.09
C ASN A 341 -23.88 25.26 -23.23
N ASP A 342 -24.92 24.49 -22.97
CA ASP A 342 -25.53 23.52 -23.88
C ASP A 342 -26.76 24.06 -24.64
N SER A 343 -27.13 25.34 -24.43
CA SER A 343 -28.19 26.00 -25.20
C SER A 343 -27.83 26.03 -26.69
N GLY A 344 -28.60 25.32 -27.53
CA GLY A 344 -28.27 25.14 -28.96
C GLY A 344 -27.40 23.92 -29.27
N GLY A 345 -27.14 23.07 -28.27
CA GLY A 345 -26.38 21.82 -28.38
C GLY A 345 -24.88 21.98 -28.16
N ALA A 346 -24.28 21.01 -27.47
CA ALA A 346 -22.86 20.98 -27.15
C ALA A 346 -22.23 19.63 -27.51
N ASP A 347 -21.06 19.72 -28.10
CA ASP A 347 -20.15 18.61 -28.42
C ASP A 347 -19.00 18.64 -27.42
N ASP A 348 -18.89 17.61 -26.58
CA ASP A 348 -17.88 17.52 -25.52
C ASP A 348 -16.84 16.46 -25.82
N ILE A 349 -15.57 16.84 -25.67
CA ILE A 349 -14.44 15.90 -25.61
C ILE A 349 -13.81 16.00 -24.23
N ARG A 350 -13.96 14.92 -23.46
CA ARG A 350 -13.39 14.79 -22.13
C ARG A 350 -12.05 14.06 -22.23
N PHE A 351 -10.96 14.76 -21.96
CA PHE A 351 -9.62 14.16 -21.86
C PHE A 351 -9.43 13.48 -20.49
N SER A 352 -10.41 12.70 -20.04
CA SER A 352 -10.49 12.11 -18.69
C SER A 352 -9.43 11.05 -18.39
N SER A 353 -8.75 10.52 -19.41
CA SER A 353 -7.55 9.69 -19.26
C SER A 353 -6.29 10.50 -18.94
N ASN A 354 -6.30 11.82 -19.20
CA ASN A 354 -5.20 12.74 -18.95
C ASN A 354 -5.42 13.48 -17.62
N VAL A 355 -5.36 12.74 -16.53
CA VAL A 355 -5.57 13.29 -15.18
C VAL A 355 -4.26 13.88 -14.64
N ILE A 356 -4.33 15.11 -14.13
CA ILE A 356 -3.23 15.78 -13.45
C ILE A 356 -3.60 16.04 -12.00
N LYS A 357 -2.70 15.67 -11.09
CA LYS A 357 -2.76 16.12 -9.70
C LYS A 357 -1.99 17.42 -9.55
N THR A 358 -2.70 18.53 -9.37
CA THR A 358 -2.08 19.85 -9.13
C THR A 358 -1.28 19.79 -7.83
N PHE A 359 -0.10 20.42 -7.83
CA PHE A 359 0.85 20.20 -6.74
C PHE A 359 0.37 20.79 -5.41
N SER A 360 0.62 20.04 -4.33
CA SER A 360 0.71 20.57 -2.97
C SER A 360 2.16 20.95 -2.65
N ASN A 361 2.36 21.62 -1.50
CA ASN A 361 3.65 21.77 -0.83
C ASN A 361 4.49 20.47 -0.88
N ARG A 362 5.78 20.58 -1.22
CA ARG A 362 6.72 19.45 -1.21
C ARG A 362 7.92 19.76 -0.34
N GLY A 363 8.36 18.81 0.45
CA GLY A 363 9.61 18.93 1.19
C GLY A 363 10.22 17.57 1.46
N TYR A 364 11.50 17.55 1.75
CA TYR A 364 12.21 16.36 2.19
C TYR A 364 13.24 16.72 3.26
N LEU A 365 13.42 15.81 4.20
CA LEU A 365 14.37 15.95 5.30
C LEU A 365 15.65 15.18 4.94
N ASP A 366 16.65 15.88 4.39
CA ASP A 366 17.93 15.29 4.00
C ASP A 366 18.63 14.65 5.22
N SER A 367 18.66 15.37 6.34
CA SER A 367 19.22 14.87 7.60
C SER A 367 18.63 15.60 8.80
N ALA A 368 18.54 14.89 9.92
CA ALA A 368 18.19 15.45 11.21
C ALA A 368 18.86 14.63 12.30
N THR A 369 19.77 15.26 13.02
CA THR A 369 20.62 14.63 14.05
C THR A 369 20.58 15.46 15.32
N LEU A 370 20.44 14.78 16.45
CA LEU A 370 20.44 15.40 17.77
C LEU A 370 21.82 15.23 18.42
N ASN A 371 22.45 16.32 18.84
CA ASN A 371 23.63 16.30 19.69
C ASN A 371 23.31 17.10 20.95
N GLY A 372 23.22 16.42 22.09
CA GLY A 372 22.74 17.05 23.31
C GLY A 372 21.25 17.41 23.20
N ASN A 373 20.94 18.69 23.42
CA ASN A 373 19.63 19.30 23.17
C ASN A 373 19.58 20.09 21.86
N THR A 374 20.60 19.96 20.99
CA THR A 374 20.69 20.72 19.74
C THR A 374 20.38 19.83 18.55
N LEU A 375 19.28 20.11 17.87
CA LEU A 375 18.86 19.48 16.62
C LEU A 375 19.56 20.18 15.45
N SER A 376 20.47 19.48 14.77
CA SER A 376 21.02 19.90 13.49
C SER A 376 20.25 19.25 12.35
N MET A 377 19.77 20.04 11.39
CA MET A 377 19.04 19.50 10.24
C MET A 377 19.41 20.16 8.92
N ARG A 378 19.29 19.37 7.85
CA ARG A 378 19.25 19.81 6.46
C ARG A 378 17.98 19.30 5.81
N ALA A 379 17.31 20.15 5.07
CA ALA A 379 16.07 19.82 4.38
C ALA A 379 15.91 20.71 3.15
N TRP A 380 14.86 20.42 2.38
CA TRP A 380 14.28 21.38 1.47
C TRP A 380 12.75 21.40 1.61
N PHE A 381 12.16 22.58 1.40
CA PHE A 381 10.72 22.77 1.36
C PHE A 381 10.39 23.79 0.26
N TRP A 382 9.71 23.33 -0.78
CA TRP A 382 9.10 24.17 -1.80
C TRP A 382 7.63 24.40 -1.45
N ALA A 383 7.32 25.63 -1.09
CA ALA A 383 6.00 26.07 -0.63
C ALA A 383 5.02 26.42 -1.76
N GLY A 384 5.39 26.14 -3.01
CA GLY A 384 4.60 26.47 -4.18
C GLY A 384 4.54 27.96 -4.52
N GLN A 385 4.90 28.85 -3.59
CA GLN A 385 4.90 30.30 -3.79
C GLN A 385 6.03 30.99 -3.03
N SER A 386 6.31 32.23 -3.43
CA SER A 386 7.36 33.04 -2.84
C SER A 386 6.95 33.61 -1.48
N TYR A 387 7.83 33.45 -0.48
CA TYR A 387 7.70 34.02 0.86
C TYR A 387 9.01 34.65 1.30
N LYS A 388 8.93 35.73 2.08
CA LYS A 388 10.13 36.47 2.53
C LYS A 388 10.94 35.71 3.59
N TYR A 389 10.30 34.98 4.49
CA TYR A 389 10.94 34.35 5.64
C TYR A 389 10.70 32.85 5.73
N GLN A 390 11.60 32.15 6.40
CA GLN A 390 11.52 30.72 6.68
C GLN A 390 11.86 30.44 8.14
N PHE A 391 11.06 29.58 8.76
CA PHE A 391 11.22 29.16 10.15
C PHE A 391 11.12 27.64 10.27
N VAL A 392 11.91 27.08 11.19
CA VAL A 392 11.84 25.67 11.57
C VAL A 392 11.30 25.58 12.99
N PHE A 393 10.38 24.65 13.18
CA PHE A 393 9.70 24.38 14.44
C PHE A 393 9.96 22.94 14.87
N ALA A 394 10.28 22.77 16.15
CA ALA A 394 10.17 21.50 16.85
C ALA A 394 8.79 21.45 17.51
N LEU A 395 8.01 20.44 17.16
CA LEU A 395 6.68 20.21 17.71
C LEU A 395 6.70 18.96 18.59
N ASP A 396 5.94 18.98 19.67
CA ASP A 396 5.68 17.78 20.47
C ASP A 396 4.89 16.78 19.61
N ALA A 397 5.42 15.57 19.44
CA ALA A 397 4.87 14.61 18.50
C ALA A 397 3.47 14.11 18.88
N THR A 398 3.13 14.18 20.17
CA THR A 398 1.86 13.73 20.75
C THR A 398 0.81 14.84 20.67
N THR A 399 1.15 16.04 21.14
CA THR A 399 0.18 17.14 21.27
C THR A 399 0.16 18.08 20.07
N GLY A 400 1.19 18.04 19.21
CA GLY A 400 1.37 18.98 18.11
C GLY A 400 1.78 20.40 18.53
N LYS A 401 1.91 20.65 19.84
CA LYS A 401 2.29 21.97 20.37
C LYS A 401 3.73 22.30 20.02
N GLU A 402 3.99 23.58 19.75
CA GLU A 402 5.34 24.07 19.55
C GLU A 402 6.16 23.93 20.83
N LEU A 403 7.36 23.35 20.68
CA LEU A 403 8.38 23.26 21.71
C LEU A 403 9.45 24.32 21.52
N SER A 404 9.81 24.61 20.27
CA SER A 404 10.89 25.53 19.92
C SER A 404 10.75 25.97 18.47
N ARG A 405 11.23 27.18 18.15
CA ARG A 405 11.35 27.68 16.78
C ARG A 405 12.66 28.40 16.53
N LYS A 406 13.11 28.45 15.27
CA LYS A 406 14.27 29.24 14.82
C LYS A 406 14.08 29.73 13.39
N ALA A 407 14.45 30.97 13.13
CA ALA A 407 14.56 31.50 11.77
C ALA A 407 15.69 30.78 11.01
N ALA A 408 15.48 30.47 9.74
CA ALA A 408 16.45 29.78 8.90
C ALA A 408 16.61 30.51 7.56
N ASN A 409 17.84 30.56 7.06
CA ASN A 409 18.11 31.11 5.73
C ASN A 409 17.55 30.20 4.64
N ILE A 410 17.19 30.81 3.50
CA ILE A 410 16.76 30.10 2.30
C ILE A 410 18.01 29.78 1.49
N GLU A 411 18.37 28.50 1.44
CA GLU A 411 19.53 28.01 0.69
C GLU A 411 19.14 27.66 -0.74
N THR A 412 20.08 27.85 -1.68
CA THR A 412 19.89 27.47 -3.09
C THR A 412 20.17 25.97 -3.28
N ARG A 413 19.26 25.26 -3.96
CA ARG A 413 19.29 23.81 -4.22
C ARG A 413 18.95 23.51 -5.68
N VAL A 414 19.95 23.61 -6.56
CA VAL A 414 19.80 23.34 -8.00
C VAL A 414 19.41 21.88 -8.28
N ASP A 415 19.89 20.97 -7.44
CA ASP A 415 19.51 19.55 -7.45
C ASP A 415 18.00 19.36 -7.20
N VAL A 416 17.42 20.10 -6.25
CA VAL A 416 15.98 20.09 -5.99
C VAL A 416 15.20 20.65 -7.17
N LYS A 417 15.69 21.72 -7.81
CA LYS A 417 15.08 22.26 -9.04
C LYS A 417 15.01 21.21 -10.14
N ARG A 418 16.10 20.46 -10.35
CA ARG A 418 16.13 19.36 -11.31
C ARG A 418 15.16 18.23 -10.94
N ALA A 419 15.14 17.83 -9.65
CA ALA A 419 14.25 16.78 -9.15
C ALA A 419 12.76 17.17 -9.19
N LEU A 420 12.47 18.46 -9.12
CA LEU A 420 11.14 19.04 -9.23
C LEU A 420 10.85 19.56 -10.64
N ASN A 421 11.47 18.98 -11.67
CA ASN A 421 11.20 19.28 -13.09
C ASN A 421 11.25 20.77 -13.44
N ASN A 422 12.22 21.49 -12.88
CA ASN A 422 12.43 22.93 -13.07
C ASN A 422 11.24 23.81 -12.66
N LEU A 423 10.43 23.37 -11.69
CA LEU A 423 9.36 24.19 -11.12
C LEU A 423 9.90 25.56 -10.66
N THR A 424 9.11 26.61 -10.89
CA THR A 424 9.52 27.98 -10.56
C THR A 424 9.88 28.12 -9.08
N ASN A 425 11.01 28.77 -8.78
CA ASN A 425 11.54 29.00 -7.44
C ASN A 425 11.88 27.74 -6.63
N SER A 426 11.85 26.54 -7.23
CA SER A 426 12.19 25.29 -6.54
C SER A 426 13.66 25.20 -6.10
N GLU A 427 14.55 25.95 -6.72
CA GLU A 427 15.92 26.14 -6.26
C GLU A 427 15.99 26.89 -4.93
N LYS A 428 15.03 27.75 -4.61
CA LYS A 428 14.99 28.53 -3.34
C LYS A 428 14.28 27.77 -2.22
N SER A 429 14.54 26.47 -2.11
CA SER A 429 13.85 25.56 -1.21
C SER A 429 14.70 25.06 -0.05
N GLY A 430 16.03 25.24 -0.10
CA GLY A 430 16.97 24.62 0.82
C GLY A 430 17.00 25.24 2.21
N ILE A 431 17.37 24.41 3.18
CA ILE A 431 17.28 24.72 4.62
C ILE A 431 18.44 24.02 5.33
N LYS A 432 19.17 24.78 6.14
CA LYS A 432 20.16 24.27 7.08
C LYS A 432 20.01 25.03 8.38
N VAL A 433 19.72 24.34 9.48
CA VAL A 433 19.48 25.00 10.78
C VAL A 433 19.96 24.14 11.95
N GLN A 434 20.35 24.83 13.03
CA GLN A 434 20.51 24.26 14.35
C GLN A 434 19.47 24.89 15.30
N LEU A 435 18.72 24.04 15.99
CA LEU A 435 17.62 24.44 16.87
C LEU A 435 17.78 23.73 18.22
N ALA A 436 17.76 24.48 19.31
CA ALA A 436 17.65 23.90 20.64
C ALA A 436 16.25 23.31 20.82
N VAL A 437 16.17 22.09 21.37
CA VAL A 437 14.92 21.37 21.61
C VAL A 437 14.86 20.83 23.04
N PRO A 438 13.68 20.76 23.69
CA PRO A 438 13.57 20.21 25.03
C PRO A 438 13.99 18.73 25.10
N ILE A 439 14.58 18.36 26.22
CA ILE A 439 14.92 16.96 26.55
C ILE A 439 13.67 16.17 26.95
N ASP A 440 13.73 14.83 26.86
CA ASP A 440 12.63 13.93 27.22
C ASP A 440 11.34 14.19 26.40
N LYS A 441 11.51 14.54 25.12
CA LYS A 441 10.42 14.79 24.18
C LYS A 441 10.56 13.97 22.92
N ASN A 442 9.41 13.57 22.39
CA ASN A 442 9.28 13.10 21.02
C ASN A 442 8.97 14.30 20.14
N ILE A 443 9.81 14.53 19.13
CA ILE A 443 9.79 15.76 18.33
C ILE A 443 9.40 15.42 16.90
N LYS A 444 8.45 16.18 16.35
CA LYS A 444 8.19 16.31 14.92
C LYS A 444 8.78 17.63 14.43
N ILE A 445 9.29 17.64 13.21
CA ILE A 445 9.84 18.85 12.59
C ILE A 445 8.79 19.42 11.63
N MET A 446 8.52 20.72 11.76
CA MET A 446 7.74 21.49 10.81
C MET A 446 8.59 22.64 10.27
N ILE A 447 8.39 22.96 9.00
CA ILE A 447 8.95 24.14 8.36
C ILE A 447 7.80 25.05 7.95
N ARG A 448 7.93 26.35 8.23
CA ARG A 448 7.01 27.39 7.81
C ARG A 448 7.72 28.35 6.87
N ARG A 449 7.09 28.66 5.75
CA ARG A 449 7.39 29.83 4.91
C ARG A 449 6.33 30.88 5.20
N THR A 450 6.72 32.13 5.43
CA THR A 450 5.78 33.22 5.75
C THR A 450 6.31 34.58 5.35
N ASN A 451 5.44 35.57 5.25
CA ASN A 451 5.80 36.98 5.11
C ASN A 451 5.90 37.72 6.46
N ASP A 452 5.64 37.04 7.58
CA ASP A 452 5.82 37.59 8.93
C ASP A 452 7.29 37.44 9.39
N PRO A 453 8.00 38.53 9.75
CA PRO A 453 9.38 38.48 10.24
C PRO A 453 9.55 37.71 11.55
N LYS A 454 8.46 37.41 12.29
CA LYS A 454 8.48 36.62 13.53
C LYS A 454 8.08 35.15 13.32
N GLY A 455 7.77 34.75 12.08
CA GLY A 455 7.40 33.37 11.78
C GLY A 455 5.95 33.01 12.09
N ASN A 456 5.09 34.00 12.33
CA ASN A 456 3.65 33.78 12.54
C ASN A 456 2.91 33.73 11.18
N GLU A 457 1.65 34.10 11.17
CA GLU A 457 0.76 33.87 10.02
C GLU A 457 0.43 35.16 9.26
N ARG A 458 0.90 36.32 9.75
CA ARG A 458 0.62 37.63 9.16
C ARG A 458 1.21 37.71 7.75
N GLY A 459 0.40 38.12 6.78
CA GLY A 459 0.81 38.20 5.37
C GLY A 459 0.92 36.83 4.68
N GLY A 460 0.33 35.78 5.28
CA GLY A 460 0.24 34.44 4.71
C GLY A 460 1.37 33.51 5.16
N LYS A 461 1.07 32.21 5.19
CA LYS A 461 2.02 31.16 5.54
C LYS A 461 1.82 29.87 4.74
N SER A 462 2.85 29.05 4.68
CA SER A 462 2.82 27.70 4.16
C SER A 462 3.62 26.78 5.07
N ASP A 463 2.99 25.70 5.54
CA ASP A 463 3.59 24.76 6.48
C ASP A 463 3.87 23.41 5.82
N TYR A 464 4.96 22.78 6.24
CA TYR A 464 5.32 21.42 5.87
C TYR A 464 5.83 20.65 7.08
N ILE A 465 5.11 19.60 7.47
CA ILE A 465 5.48 18.70 8.57
C ILE A 465 6.06 17.43 7.96
N PHE A 466 7.26 17.03 8.38
CA PHE A 466 7.87 15.78 7.92
C PHE A 466 7.21 14.58 8.61
N GLY A 467 6.18 14.01 7.97
CA GLY A 467 5.52 12.79 8.42
C GLY A 467 6.42 11.56 8.19
N GLY A 468 6.85 10.90 9.26
CA GLY A 468 7.58 9.63 9.18
C GLY A 468 8.81 9.51 10.07
N LYS A 469 9.31 10.61 10.66
CA LYS A 469 10.49 10.58 11.53
C LYS A 469 10.24 11.36 12.82
N THR A 470 10.00 10.63 13.91
CA THR A 470 10.01 11.17 15.27
C THR A 470 11.42 11.15 15.81
N ILE A 471 11.90 12.27 16.33
CA ILE A 471 13.22 12.38 16.98
C ILE A 471 13.00 12.40 18.49
N SER A 472 13.55 11.42 19.19
CA SER A 472 13.46 11.34 20.65
C SER A 472 14.70 11.94 21.30
N SER A 473 14.52 12.90 22.22
CA SER A 473 15.59 13.41 23.08
C SER A 473 15.68 12.55 24.37
N TYR A 474 16.84 11.96 24.67
CA TYR A 474 16.98 10.98 25.77
C TYR A 474 17.36 11.60 27.13
N LYS A 475 16.89 10.97 28.22
CA LYS A 475 16.99 11.43 29.62
C LYS A 475 18.31 11.05 30.33
N SER A 476 18.69 9.77 30.38
CA SER A 476 19.94 9.17 30.91
C SER A 476 19.89 7.64 30.72
N LYS A 477 21.01 6.90 30.82
CA LYS A 477 21.01 5.41 30.74
C LYS A 477 21.78 4.79 31.91
N SER A 478 21.38 3.63 32.41
CA SER A 478 22.09 2.94 33.49
C SER A 478 21.89 1.43 33.44
N ASN A 479 22.72 0.71 34.19
CA ASN A 479 22.48 -0.67 34.59
C ASN A 479 23.12 -0.91 35.96
N GLN A 480 22.48 -1.73 36.79
CA GLN A 480 23.08 -2.26 38.01
C GLN A 480 23.48 -3.71 37.75
N ASN A 481 24.78 -3.97 37.66
CA ASN A 481 25.34 -5.30 37.41
C ASN A 481 25.11 -6.25 38.59
N SER A 482 25.28 -5.77 39.83
CA SER A 482 25.09 -6.61 41.04
C SER A 482 24.62 -5.80 42.24
N LEU A 483 23.99 -6.50 43.18
CA LEU A 483 23.62 -6.02 44.50
C LEU A 483 23.71 -7.20 45.48
N SER A 484 24.50 -7.07 46.54
CA SER A 484 24.68 -8.11 47.55
C SER A 484 24.82 -7.51 48.95
N VAL A 485 24.63 -8.32 49.99
CA VAL A 485 24.73 -7.89 51.38
C VAL A 485 25.44 -8.94 52.24
N ALA A 486 26.34 -8.49 53.10
CA ALA A 486 27.02 -9.30 54.11
C ALA A 486 26.92 -8.59 55.46
N GLY A 487 26.08 -9.11 56.36
CA GLY A 487 25.73 -8.45 57.62
C GLY A 487 25.10 -7.07 57.37
N THR A 488 25.80 -6.02 57.82
CA THR A 488 25.42 -4.61 57.66
C THR A 488 26.16 -3.90 56.51
N THR A 489 26.86 -4.64 55.65
CA THR A 489 27.57 -4.08 54.49
C THR A 489 26.88 -4.47 53.19
N LEU A 490 26.42 -3.47 52.43
CA LEU A 490 25.81 -3.61 51.12
C LEU A 490 26.83 -3.29 50.03
N SER A 491 27.03 -4.19 49.08
CA SER A 491 27.95 -4.04 47.94
C SER A 491 27.18 -3.96 46.62
N THR A 492 27.59 -3.05 45.74
CA THR A 492 26.92 -2.81 44.45
C THR A 492 27.90 -2.43 43.37
N ARG A 493 27.66 -2.94 42.15
CA ARG A 493 28.41 -2.60 40.93
C ARG A 493 27.44 -2.26 39.81
N GLY A 494 27.79 -1.31 38.97
CA GLY A 494 26.97 -0.92 37.83
C GLY A 494 27.60 0.17 36.97
N TRP A 495 26.76 0.79 36.15
CA TRP A 495 27.11 1.98 35.39
C TRP A 495 25.90 2.92 35.26
N PHE A 496 26.19 4.22 35.17
CA PHE A 496 25.22 5.29 34.99
C PHE A 496 25.81 6.35 34.07
N TRP A 497 25.21 6.52 32.89
CA TRP A 497 25.51 7.59 31.95
C TRP A 497 24.45 8.69 32.07
N THR A 498 24.93 9.92 32.23
CA THR A 498 24.14 11.15 32.16
C THR A 498 24.72 12.07 31.09
N GLN A 499 23.86 12.89 30.49
CA GLN A 499 24.24 13.85 29.46
C GLN A 499 25.21 14.93 29.97
N GLN A 500 25.18 15.23 31.28
CA GLN A 500 26.05 16.22 31.89
C GLN A 500 27.36 15.58 32.34
N ALA A 501 28.27 15.38 31.37
CA ALA A 501 29.60 14.79 31.57
C ALA A 501 30.53 15.63 32.48
N THR A 502 30.09 16.80 32.96
CA THR A 502 30.88 17.72 33.79
C THR A 502 30.65 17.55 35.29
N TYR A 503 29.81 16.61 35.73
CA TYR A 503 29.59 16.37 37.15
C TYR A 503 30.83 15.79 37.84
N LYS A 504 31.36 16.52 38.82
CA LYS A 504 32.58 16.15 39.56
C LYS A 504 32.38 15.00 40.54
N TYR A 505 31.18 14.81 41.08
CA TYR A 505 30.92 13.85 42.15
C TYR A 505 29.83 12.84 41.77
N GLN A 506 30.04 11.58 42.18
CA GLN A 506 29.08 10.49 42.06
C GLN A 506 28.82 9.87 43.44
N TYR A 507 27.55 9.74 43.81
CA TYR A 507 27.12 9.23 45.09
C TYR A 507 26.25 7.99 44.92
N ILE A 508 26.47 6.99 45.76
CA ILE A 508 25.57 5.86 45.93
C ILE A 508 24.80 6.08 47.23
N PHE A 509 23.49 6.20 47.09
CA PHE A 509 22.53 6.27 48.19
C PHE A 509 21.91 4.89 48.39
N VAL A 510 21.85 4.44 49.63
CA VAL A 510 21.06 3.28 50.03
C VAL A 510 19.75 3.78 50.58
N MET A 511 18.66 3.28 50.01
CA MET A 511 17.30 3.72 50.28
C MET A 511 16.51 2.58 50.95
N ASP A 512 15.76 2.91 51.99
CA ASP A 512 14.79 2.01 52.60
C ASP A 512 13.63 1.77 51.62
N LYS A 513 13.36 0.50 51.30
CA LYS A 513 12.36 0.12 50.28
C LYS A 513 10.93 0.48 50.65
N ASN A 514 10.64 0.53 51.95
CA ASN A 514 9.30 0.74 52.47
C ASN A 514 8.98 2.23 52.62
N THR A 515 9.96 3.00 53.10
CA THR A 515 9.78 4.43 53.38
C THR A 515 10.34 5.34 52.28
N ASN A 516 11.13 4.81 51.35
CA ASN A 516 11.94 5.56 50.39
C ASN A 516 12.85 6.61 51.04
N ARG A 517 13.16 6.46 52.34
CA ARG A 517 14.10 7.33 53.05
C ARG A 517 15.52 6.83 52.89
N GLU A 518 16.47 7.75 52.90
CA GLU A 518 17.88 7.42 52.86
C GLU A 518 18.29 6.70 54.15
N LEU A 519 18.98 5.56 54.01
CA LEU A 519 19.59 4.80 55.09
C LEU A 519 21.07 5.12 55.25
N ALA A 520 21.76 5.36 54.12
CA ALA A 520 23.16 5.72 54.07
C ALA A 520 23.50 6.30 52.69
N ARG A 521 24.61 7.03 52.58
CA ARG A 521 25.20 7.43 51.30
C ARG A 521 26.72 7.29 51.32
N LYS A 522 27.33 7.13 50.15
CA LYS A 522 28.79 7.10 50.00
C LYS A 522 29.23 7.80 48.71
N LEU A 523 30.18 8.73 48.82
CA LEU A 523 30.89 9.28 47.67
C LEU A 523 31.68 8.15 47.00
N THR A 524 31.48 7.96 45.70
CA THR A 524 31.97 6.82 44.94
C THR A 524 32.67 7.29 43.67
N PRO A 525 33.90 6.82 43.37
CA PRO A 525 34.61 7.18 42.15
C PRO A 525 33.81 6.86 40.88
N ILE A 526 34.04 7.64 39.83
CA ILE A 526 33.51 7.38 38.48
C ILE A 526 34.51 6.51 37.74
N LEU A 527 34.16 5.24 37.50
CA LEU A 527 35.05 4.26 36.88
C LEU A 527 34.94 4.26 35.36
N ASN A 528 36.05 3.93 34.68
CA ASN A 528 36.07 3.74 33.24
C ASN A 528 35.45 2.38 32.83
N ARG A 529 34.62 2.38 31.79
CA ARG A 529 33.90 1.21 31.26
C ARG A 529 33.90 1.23 29.73
N SER A 530 34.90 0.60 29.12
CA SER A 530 35.06 0.51 27.67
C SER A 530 33.94 -0.28 26.98
N ASP A 531 33.43 -1.31 27.65
CA ASP A 531 32.28 -2.09 27.22
C ASP A 531 31.00 -1.24 27.12
N VAL A 532 30.79 -0.34 28.10
CA VAL A 532 29.66 0.59 28.09
C VAL A 532 29.85 1.65 26.99
N LYS A 533 31.08 2.11 26.74
CA LYS A 533 31.39 2.97 25.58
C LYS A 533 31.00 2.28 24.26
N ASN A 534 31.32 1.01 24.08
CA ASN A 534 30.96 0.27 22.88
C ASN A 534 29.44 0.12 22.73
N TYR A 535 28.72 -0.08 23.85
CA TYR A 535 27.26 -0.16 23.85
C TYR A 535 26.57 1.20 23.59
N LEU A 536 27.10 2.30 24.16
CA LEU A 536 26.52 3.64 24.05
C LEU A 536 27.02 4.43 22.83
N GLY A 537 28.07 3.96 22.16
CA GLY A 537 28.69 4.59 21.00
C GLY A 537 29.43 5.90 21.33
N ASN A 538 29.46 6.81 20.37
CA ASN A 538 30.25 8.05 20.40
C ASN A 538 29.64 9.17 21.26
N LEU A 539 28.75 8.87 22.22
CA LEU A 539 28.23 9.89 23.13
C LEU A 539 29.35 10.38 24.08
N LYS A 540 29.31 11.66 24.46
CA LYS A 540 30.32 12.26 25.36
C LYS A 540 30.26 11.61 26.75
N GLY A 541 31.42 11.28 27.32
CA GLY A 541 31.54 10.71 28.67
C GLY A 541 31.06 9.26 28.82
N THR A 542 30.89 8.51 27.72
CA THR A 542 30.41 7.11 27.75
C THR A 542 31.41 6.12 28.34
N ASN A 543 32.69 6.46 28.37
CA ASN A 543 33.70 5.69 29.10
C ASN A 543 33.60 5.91 30.61
N GLN A 544 33.23 7.10 31.10
CA GLN A 544 33.21 7.44 32.52
C GLN A 544 31.82 7.21 33.16
N THR A 545 31.42 5.95 33.24
CA THR A 545 30.04 5.56 33.63
C THR A 545 29.98 4.64 34.83
N GLY A 546 31.05 3.95 35.20
CA GLY A 546 31.03 2.88 36.19
C GLY A 546 30.94 3.33 37.64
N PHE A 547 30.42 2.43 38.48
CA PHE A 547 30.53 2.48 39.93
C PHE A 547 30.74 1.06 40.49
N ASP A 548 31.55 0.96 41.54
CA ASP A 548 31.76 -0.25 42.34
C ASP A 548 32.05 0.19 43.77
N THR A 549 31.18 -0.15 44.71
CA THR A 549 31.34 0.29 46.10
C THR A 549 30.60 -0.59 47.09
N SER A 550 30.99 -0.44 48.35
CA SER A 550 30.30 -1.01 49.50
C SER A 550 29.96 0.07 50.53
N VAL A 551 28.77 0.00 51.12
CA VAL A 551 28.19 0.99 52.04
C VAL A 551 27.70 0.26 53.29
N LYS A 552 28.09 0.77 54.48
CA LYS A 552 27.52 0.29 55.75
C LYS A 552 26.11 0.85 55.94
N VAL A 553 25.19 0.00 56.35
CA VAL A 553 23.75 0.29 56.44
C VAL A 553 23.17 -0.29 57.73
N PRO A 554 22.08 0.30 58.27
CA PRO A 554 21.38 -0.28 59.41
C PRO A 554 20.93 -1.72 59.13
N GLY A 555 20.99 -2.60 60.14
CA GLY A 555 20.50 -3.97 60.05
C GLY A 555 18.97 -4.03 60.00
N ASN A 556 18.44 -5.18 59.56
CA ASN A 556 17.01 -5.49 59.49
C ASN A 556 16.20 -4.50 58.62
N LYS A 557 16.76 -4.06 57.49
CA LYS A 557 16.14 -3.18 56.51
C LYS A 557 16.05 -3.83 55.13
N GLN A 558 14.94 -3.57 54.44
CA GLN A 558 14.84 -3.78 53.00
C GLN A 558 15.46 -2.59 52.29
N ALA A 559 16.52 -2.82 51.53
CA ALA A 559 17.32 -1.75 50.93
C ALA A 559 17.45 -1.90 49.42
N TYR A 560 17.33 -0.79 48.70
CA TYR A 560 17.71 -0.65 47.29
C TYR A 560 18.69 0.53 47.13
N ILE A 561 19.26 0.72 45.93
CA ILE A 561 20.18 1.84 45.69
C ILE A 561 19.64 2.91 44.74
N MET A 562 20.11 4.13 44.93
CA MET A 562 20.00 5.24 43.98
C MET A 562 21.40 5.80 43.70
N VAL A 563 21.67 6.10 42.44
CA VAL A 563 22.93 6.70 41.99
C VAL A 563 22.65 8.16 41.63
N ARG A 564 23.45 9.10 42.14
CA ARG A 564 23.32 10.54 41.85
C ARG A 564 24.65 11.11 41.38
N ARG A 565 24.64 11.88 40.29
CA ARG A 565 25.77 12.68 39.80
C ARG A 565 25.48 14.17 39.93
N LYS A 566 26.48 14.94 40.38
CA LYS A 566 26.35 16.37 40.68
C LYS A 566 27.70 17.08 40.84
N ASN A 567 27.66 18.41 41.08
CA ASN A 567 28.84 19.25 41.33
C ASN A 567 29.06 19.67 42.78
N ASP A 568 28.09 19.51 43.68
CA ASP A 568 28.29 19.82 45.10
C ASP A 568 28.90 18.63 45.87
N PRO A 569 30.04 18.85 46.57
CA PRO A 569 30.79 17.83 47.32
C PRO A 569 30.02 17.20 48.47
N LYS A 570 28.85 17.70 48.91
CA LYS A 570 28.05 17.12 50.02
C LYS A 570 26.92 16.17 49.60
N GLY A 571 26.66 15.99 48.30
CA GLY A 571 25.57 15.09 47.87
C GLY A 571 24.14 15.69 47.91
N ASN A 572 23.95 16.90 48.44
CA ASN A 572 22.64 17.57 48.66
C ASN A 572 22.03 18.26 47.41
N GLY A 573 20.74 18.60 47.40
CA GLY A 573 20.03 19.07 46.18
C GLY A 573 20.43 20.44 45.59
N ILE A 574 21.51 21.08 46.05
CA ILE A 574 21.92 22.43 45.63
C ILE A 574 22.84 22.36 44.40
N GLY A 575 22.51 23.13 43.35
CA GLY A 575 23.31 23.25 42.11
C GLY A 575 22.99 22.26 40.98
N GLY A 576 21.84 21.56 41.08
CA GLY A 576 21.38 20.58 40.09
C GLY A 576 22.05 19.21 40.24
N SER A 577 21.27 18.15 40.03
CA SER A 577 21.74 16.76 40.06
C SER A 577 20.98 15.90 39.06
N THR A 578 21.63 14.87 38.52
CA THR A 578 20.93 13.79 37.80
C THR A 578 21.02 12.51 38.61
N GLU A 579 19.90 11.80 38.75
CA GLU A 579 19.83 10.57 39.55
C GLU A 579 19.04 9.46 38.87
N ILE A 580 19.33 8.23 39.28
CA ILE A 580 18.61 7.03 38.86
C ILE A 580 18.49 6.04 40.02
N SER A 581 17.29 5.50 40.21
CA SER A 581 16.97 4.57 41.30
C SER A 581 16.75 3.16 40.78
N PHE A 582 17.09 2.15 41.59
CA PHE A 582 16.89 0.73 41.28
C PHE A 582 15.93 0.05 42.27
N PRO A 583 14.68 0.53 42.43
CA PRO A 583 13.76 0.07 43.48
C PRO A 583 13.32 -1.40 43.33
N ASN A 584 13.54 -1.99 42.15
CA ASN A 584 13.19 -3.40 41.87
C ASN A 584 14.32 -4.38 42.22
N LYS A 585 15.51 -3.91 42.62
CA LYS A 585 16.63 -4.73 43.09
C LYS A 585 16.82 -4.47 44.59
N VAL A 586 16.28 -5.36 45.41
CA VAL A 586 16.19 -5.18 46.87
C VAL A 586 16.99 -6.27 47.59
N VAL A 587 17.68 -5.90 48.67
CA VAL A 587 18.35 -6.83 49.58
C VAL A 587 17.88 -6.62 51.02
N GLN A 588 18.02 -7.66 51.85
CA GLN A 588 17.69 -7.65 53.28
C GLN A 588 18.97 -7.54 54.11
N THR A 589 19.15 -6.44 54.83
CA THR A 589 20.29 -6.27 55.73
C THR A 589 20.07 -7.06 57.01
N LYS A 590 21.11 -7.70 57.56
CA LYS A 590 21.02 -8.50 58.80
C LYS A 590 21.76 -7.80 59.94
N ALA A 591 21.17 -7.77 61.13
CA ALA A 591 21.87 -7.31 62.33
C ALA A 591 23.05 -8.24 62.67
N THR A 592 24.18 -7.68 63.09
CA THR A 592 25.31 -8.44 63.62
C THR A 592 24.98 -8.98 65.01
N LEU A 593 25.06 -10.29 65.20
CA LEU A 593 25.02 -10.93 66.53
C LEU A 593 26.33 -10.64 67.30
N PRO A 594 26.31 -10.46 68.64
CA PRO A 594 27.52 -10.25 69.43
C PRO A 594 28.40 -11.50 69.44
N VAL A 595 29.70 -11.33 69.21
CA VAL A 595 30.69 -12.40 69.16
C VAL A 595 31.13 -12.78 70.58
N LYS A 596 31.03 -14.06 70.95
CA LYS A 596 31.60 -14.63 72.19
C LYS A 596 33.13 -14.78 72.06
N PRO A 597 33.93 -14.61 73.13
CA PRO A 597 35.39 -14.69 73.07
C PRO A 597 35.91 -16.10 72.72
N VAL A 598 37.00 -16.14 71.95
CA VAL A 598 37.65 -17.36 71.45
C VAL A 598 38.67 -17.90 72.48
N LYS A 599 38.63 -19.22 72.73
CA LYS A 599 39.64 -19.98 73.51
C LYS A 599 40.74 -20.52 72.57
N PRO A 600 42.04 -20.44 72.91
CA PRO A 600 43.11 -20.81 71.99
C PRO A 600 43.54 -22.30 72.01
N SER A 601 43.92 -22.75 70.80
CA SER A 601 44.90 -23.76 70.36
C SER A 601 44.82 -25.24 70.77
N GLN A 602 44.89 -26.16 69.79
CA GLN A 602 46.12 -26.92 69.46
C GLN A 602 46.01 -27.71 68.13
N PRO A 603 47.16 -28.08 67.49
CA PRO A 603 47.22 -28.61 66.12
C PRO A 603 47.43 -30.14 66.02
N ALA A 604 46.93 -30.78 64.95
CA ALA A 604 47.40 -32.08 64.42
C ALA A 604 46.89 -32.25 62.97
N LYS A 605 47.77 -32.27 61.96
CA LYS A 605 48.51 -33.39 61.33
C LYS A 605 47.68 -34.15 60.26
N PRO A 606 48.23 -34.37 59.04
CA PRO A 606 47.43 -34.59 57.83
C PRO A 606 47.08 -36.07 57.58
N SER A 607 46.00 -36.31 56.85
CA SER A 607 45.60 -37.64 56.36
C SER A 607 45.45 -37.67 54.84
N GLN A 608 45.89 -38.81 54.28
CA GLN A 608 46.14 -39.16 52.88
C GLN A 608 44.86 -39.48 52.06
N PRO A 609 44.97 -39.61 50.72
CA PRO A 609 43.86 -39.46 49.79
C PRO A 609 42.97 -40.70 49.66
N ALA A 610 41.67 -40.47 49.46
CA ALA A 610 40.70 -41.52 49.15
C ALA A 610 40.73 -41.91 47.65
N LYS A 611 40.69 -43.23 47.44
CA LYS A 611 40.84 -44.00 46.20
C LYS A 611 39.65 -43.82 45.23
N PRO A 612 39.83 -43.98 43.89
CA PRO A 612 38.82 -43.63 42.89
C PRO A 612 37.73 -44.72 42.76
N SER A 613 36.48 -44.31 42.56
CA SER A 613 35.39 -45.18 42.16
C SER A 613 35.40 -45.46 40.65
N GLN A 614 35.10 -46.71 40.28
CA GLN A 614 35.29 -47.34 38.97
C GLN A 614 34.35 -46.82 37.86
N PRO A 615 34.70 -47.04 36.57
CA PRO A 615 33.95 -46.55 35.42
C PRO A 615 32.76 -47.43 35.07
N VAL A 616 31.65 -46.81 34.67
CA VAL A 616 30.49 -47.51 34.08
C VAL A 616 30.72 -47.70 32.57
N LYS A 617 30.50 -48.93 32.11
CA LYS A 617 30.73 -49.47 30.77
C LYS A 617 29.89 -48.77 29.68
N PRO A 618 30.47 -48.30 28.56
CA PRO A 618 29.71 -47.89 27.38
C PRO A 618 29.14 -49.11 26.63
N SER A 619 27.89 -49.00 26.17
CA SER A 619 27.29 -49.92 25.20
C SER A 619 27.94 -49.76 23.81
N GLN A 620 28.14 -50.87 23.11
CA GLN A 620 28.80 -50.95 21.80
C GLN A 620 28.06 -50.14 20.71
N PRO A 621 28.78 -49.50 19.77
CA PRO A 621 28.18 -48.99 18.53
C PRO A 621 27.82 -50.14 17.59
N ALA A 622 26.68 -50.03 16.90
CA ALA A 622 26.33 -50.89 15.79
C ALA A 622 27.31 -50.72 14.61
N LYS A 623 27.61 -51.84 13.94
CA LYS A 623 28.55 -51.98 12.82
C LYS A 623 28.12 -51.10 11.62
N PRO A 624 29.05 -50.41 10.92
CA PRO A 624 28.72 -49.59 9.75
C PRO A 624 28.36 -50.48 8.55
N SER A 625 27.29 -50.12 7.83
CA SER A 625 27.02 -50.60 6.48
C SER A 625 27.97 -49.93 5.47
N GLN A 626 28.41 -50.68 4.46
CA GLN A 626 29.36 -50.23 3.44
C GLN A 626 28.78 -49.12 2.52
N PRO A 627 29.63 -48.28 1.91
CA PRO A 627 29.20 -47.12 1.12
C PRO A 627 28.64 -47.54 -0.24
N VAL A 628 27.47 -46.99 -0.60
CA VAL A 628 26.97 -47.01 -1.97
C VAL A 628 27.69 -45.92 -2.77
N LYS A 629 28.18 -46.30 -3.97
CA LYS A 629 28.92 -45.44 -4.92
C LYS A 629 28.07 -44.21 -5.31
N PRO A 630 28.60 -42.97 -5.21
CA PRO A 630 27.84 -41.78 -5.58
C PRO A 630 27.59 -41.69 -7.09
N SER A 631 26.33 -41.47 -7.47
CA SER A 631 25.95 -40.91 -8.76
C SER A 631 26.43 -39.46 -8.87
N GLN A 632 26.85 -39.04 -10.06
CA GLN A 632 27.46 -37.73 -10.34
C GLN A 632 26.60 -36.54 -9.86
N PRO A 633 27.22 -35.43 -9.39
CA PRO A 633 26.49 -34.28 -8.88
C PRO A 633 25.74 -33.55 -10.01
N VAL A 634 24.41 -33.45 -9.88
CA VAL A 634 23.64 -32.44 -10.59
C VAL A 634 24.04 -31.08 -10.03
N LYS A 635 24.46 -30.17 -10.92
CA LYS A 635 24.80 -28.78 -10.63
C LYS A 635 23.72 -28.15 -9.70
N PRO A 636 24.06 -27.66 -8.50
CA PRO A 636 23.07 -27.05 -7.61
C PRO A 636 22.44 -25.83 -8.29
N SER A 637 21.13 -25.87 -8.53
CA SER A 637 20.34 -24.66 -8.71
C SER A 637 20.48 -23.81 -7.45
N GLN A 638 20.72 -22.50 -7.60
CA GLN A 638 20.78 -21.55 -6.48
C GLN A 638 19.61 -21.78 -5.49
N PRO A 639 19.83 -21.59 -4.16
CA PRO A 639 18.74 -21.67 -3.20
C PRO A 639 17.63 -20.70 -3.61
N ALA A 640 16.41 -21.19 -3.71
CA ALA A 640 15.25 -20.34 -3.97
C ALA A 640 15.20 -19.25 -2.89
N LYS A 641 15.17 -17.98 -3.31
CA LYS A 641 14.96 -16.83 -2.42
C LYS A 641 13.48 -16.46 -2.40
N ILE A 642 13.03 -15.88 -1.29
CA ILE A 642 11.69 -15.28 -1.18
C ILE A 642 11.54 -14.29 -2.34
N ASP A 643 10.44 -14.41 -3.07
CA ASP A 643 10.14 -13.54 -4.20
C ASP A 643 9.15 -12.47 -3.75
N LEU A 644 9.57 -11.22 -3.64
CA LEU A 644 8.67 -10.10 -3.30
C LEU A 644 8.40 -9.21 -4.52
N THR A 645 8.53 -9.75 -5.74
CA THR A 645 8.18 -9.02 -6.95
C THR A 645 6.70 -8.63 -6.96
N GLY A 646 6.41 -7.43 -7.46
CA GLY A 646 5.05 -6.85 -7.44
C GLY A 646 4.57 -6.36 -6.07
N THR A 647 5.43 -6.30 -5.04
CA THR A 647 5.13 -5.66 -3.75
C THR A 647 5.74 -4.25 -3.65
N ASN A 648 5.11 -3.35 -2.89
CA ASN A 648 5.61 -2.00 -2.62
C ASN A 648 6.58 -1.97 -1.42
N ASP A 649 7.28 -0.85 -1.23
CA ASP A 649 8.32 -0.74 -0.20
C ASP A 649 7.78 -0.87 1.22
N THR A 650 6.55 -0.42 1.48
CA THR A 650 5.88 -0.60 2.78
C THR A 650 5.62 -2.08 3.07
N GLN A 651 5.15 -2.84 2.08
CA GLN A 651 4.92 -4.28 2.19
C GLN A 651 6.24 -5.03 2.42
N LYS A 652 7.30 -4.67 1.68
CA LYS A 652 8.63 -5.26 1.86
C LYS A 652 9.20 -4.95 3.24
N ALA A 653 9.13 -3.71 3.69
CA ALA A 653 9.63 -3.30 5.00
C ALA A 653 8.88 -4.03 6.14
N TRP A 654 7.56 -4.11 6.05
CA TRP A 654 6.74 -4.84 7.02
C TRP A 654 7.07 -6.33 7.05
N PHE A 655 7.14 -6.97 5.87
CA PHE A 655 7.51 -8.39 5.76
C PHE A 655 8.90 -8.63 6.36
N ASN A 656 9.89 -7.84 5.97
CA ASN A 656 11.28 -7.94 6.44
C ASN A 656 11.42 -7.75 7.95
N ALA A 657 10.58 -6.92 8.57
CA ALA A 657 10.57 -6.72 10.02
C ALA A 657 9.96 -7.89 10.81
N LEU A 658 9.15 -8.73 10.17
CA LEU A 658 8.33 -9.75 10.85
C LEU A 658 8.79 -11.20 10.57
N TYR A 659 9.20 -11.50 9.33
CA TYR A 659 9.28 -12.90 8.87
C TYR A 659 10.32 -13.74 9.63
N ALA A 660 11.45 -13.16 10.06
CA ALA A 660 12.47 -13.90 10.80
C ALA A 660 11.94 -14.40 12.16
N SER A 661 11.25 -13.52 12.89
CA SER A 661 10.61 -13.86 14.17
C SER A 661 9.47 -14.87 13.98
N ALA A 662 8.67 -14.71 12.92
CA ALA A 662 7.61 -15.66 12.58
C ALA A 662 8.16 -17.04 12.18
N GLN A 663 9.26 -17.07 11.43
CA GLN A 663 9.92 -18.30 11.01
C GLN A 663 10.46 -19.08 12.20
N GLN A 664 11.20 -18.41 13.10
CA GLN A 664 11.71 -19.04 14.31
C GLN A 664 10.56 -19.60 15.15
N LEU A 665 9.55 -18.78 15.42
CA LEU A 665 8.43 -19.14 16.26
C LEU A 665 7.61 -20.32 15.71
N ALA A 666 7.35 -20.35 14.40
CA ALA A 666 6.64 -21.46 13.76
C ALA A 666 7.46 -22.76 13.82
N LYS A 667 8.77 -22.69 13.55
CA LYS A 667 9.66 -23.86 13.61
C LYS A 667 9.73 -24.45 15.02
N ASP A 668 9.88 -23.61 16.04
CA ASP A 668 9.95 -24.02 17.44
C ASP A 668 8.67 -24.68 17.96
N ASN A 669 7.55 -24.53 17.24
CA ASN A 669 6.23 -25.00 17.66
C ASN A 669 5.60 -26.02 16.70
N ASP A 670 6.41 -26.64 15.83
CA ASP A 670 5.96 -27.68 14.90
C ASP A 670 4.87 -27.17 13.94
N LEU A 671 5.08 -25.99 13.37
CA LEU A 671 4.22 -25.35 12.36
C LEU A 671 5.03 -25.00 11.10
N PHE A 672 4.34 -24.70 9.99
CA PHE A 672 4.97 -24.22 8.76
C PHE A 672 5.11 -22.68 8.78
N PRO A 673 6.35 -22.12 8.81
CA PRO A 673 6.60 -20.70 8.58
C PRO A 673 5.89 -20.12 7.36
N SER A 674 5.86 -20.86 6.25
CA SER A 674 5.22 -20.44 5.00
C SER A 674 3.72 -20.20 5.16
N VAL A 675 3.03 -21.09 5.88
CA VAL A 675 1.59 -21.00 6.17
C VAL A 675 1.32 -19.84 7.12
N MET A 676 2.10 -19.71 8.20
CA MET A 676 1.97 -18.60 9.16
C MET A 676 2.16 -17.25 8.46
N MET A 677 3.19 -17.09 7.62
CA MET A 677 3.41 -15.85 6.89
C MET A 677 2.34 -15.59 5.81
N SER A 678 1.86 -16.64 5.13
CA SER A 678 0.78 -16.50 4.15
C SER A 678 -0.53 -16.01 4.80
N GLN A 679 -0.90 -16.56 5.96
CA GLN A 679 -2.03 -16.08 6.74
C GLN A 679 -1.82 -14.65 7.23
N ALA A 680 -0.66 -14.34 7.82
CA ALA A 680 -0.35 -12.98 8.27
C ALA A 680 -0.49 -11.98 7.12
N ILE A 681 0.01 -12.29 5.93
CA ILE A 681 -0.15 -11.42 4.74
C ILE A 681 -1.62 -11.23 4.37
N ALA A 682 -2.39 -12.31 4.32
CA ALA A 682 -3.78 -12.29 3.87
C ALA A 682 -4.70 -11.54 4.85
N GLU A 683 -4.64 -11.90 6.13
CA GLU A 683 -5.57 -11.41 7.16
C GLU A 683 -5.25 -9.97 7.59
N SER A 684 -3.98 -9.56 7.50
CA SER A 684 -3.55 -8.21 7.88
C SER A 684 -3.44 -7.24 6.70
N ALA A 685 -3.62 -7.72 5.47
CA ALA A 685 -3.30 -6.97 4.25
C ALA A 685 -1.87 -6.38 4.31
N TRP A 686 -0.86 -7.22 4.58
CA TRP A 686 0.54 -6.80 4.79
C TRP A 686 0.72 -5.79 5.95
N GLY A 687 0.03 -6.02 7.06
CA GLY A 687 0.00 -5.14 8.23
C GLY A 687 -0.79 -3.85 8.03
N GLN A 688 -1.43 -3.65 6.87
CA GLN A 688 -2.09 -2.40 6.52
C GLN A 688 -3.57 -2.34 6.88
N SER A 689 -4.20 -3.45 7.24
CA SER A 689 -5.60 -3.49 7.66
C SER A 689 -5.80 -2.67 8.93
N GLU A 690 -6.98 -2.06 9.07
CA GLU A 690 -7.33 -1.31 10.29
C GLU A 690 -7.21 -2.18 11.54
N LEU A 691 -7.58 -3.47 11.45
CA LEU A 691 -7.44 -4.42 12.56
C LEU A 691 -5.96 -4.66 12.91
N ALA A 692 -5.07 -4.75 11.93
CA ALA A 692 -3.63 -4.90 12.17
C ALA A 692 -3.00 -3.61 12.74
N LYS A 693 -3.44 -2.43 12.29
CA LYS A 693 -2.93 -1.14 12.78
C LYS A 693 -3.41 -0.77 14.18
N THR A 694 -4.70 -0.99 14.44
CA THR A 694 -5.34 -0.55 15.70
C THR A 694 -5.40 -1.65 16.76
N GLY A 695 -5.39 -2.91 16.32
CA GLY A 695 -5.47 -4.09 17.17
C GLY A 695 -4.18 -4.89 17.29
N ASN A 696 -3.15 -4.57 16.49
CA ASN A 696 -1.95 -5.40 16.30
C ASN A 696 -2.26 -6.85 15.89
N ASN A 697 -3.48 -7.14 15.42
CA ASN A 697 -3.96 -8.49 15.16
C ASN A 697 -3.70 -8.85 13.69
N LEU A 698 -2.69 -9.69 13.49
CA LEU A 698 -2.19 -10.04 12.16
C LEU A 698 -2.98 -11.16 11.48
N PHE A 699 -3.79 -11.90 12.23
CA PHE A 699 -4.33 -13.18 11.80
C PHE A 699 -5.86 -13.24 11.85
N GLY A 700 -6.52 -12.10 12.07
CA GLY A 700 -7.97 -12.04 12.16
C GLY A 700 -8.54 -12.85 13.33
N VAL A 701 -7.79 -13.02 14.43
CA VAL A 701 -8.23 -13.86 15.54
C VAL A 701 -9.35 -13.17 16.31
N LYS A 702 -10.54 -13.76 16.29
CA LYS A 702 -11.68 -13.32 17.08
C LYS A 702 -11.45 -13.53 18.58
N ALA A 703 -12.01 -12.63 19.39
CA ALA A 703 -12.09 -12.78 20.83
C ALA A 703 -13.25 -13.74 21.16
N ASP A 704 -12.91 -15.01 21.37
CA ASP A 704 -13.84 -16.00 21.92
C ASP A 704 -13.97 -15.84 23.45
N PRO A 705 -14.91 -16.55 24.12
CA PRO A 705 -15.13 -16.39 25.56
C PRO A 705 -13.92 -16.66 26.46
N SER A 706 -12.89 -17.35 25.96
CA SER A 706 -11.65 -17.57 26.73
C SER A 706 -10.70 -16.37 26.71
N TRP A 707 -10.95 -15.38 25.85
CA TRP A 707 -10.11 -14.20 25.73
C TRP A 707 -10.43 -13.16 26.80
N THR A 708 -9.47 -12.91 27.70
CA THR A 708 -9.57 -11.92 28.77
C THR A 708 -8.88 -10.59 28.44
N GLY A 709 -8.20 -10.50 27.30
CA GLY A 709 -7.48 -9.30 26.87
C GLY A 709 -8.38 -8.24 26.23
N ALA A 710 -7.78 -7.14 25.80
CA ALA A 710 -8.52 -6.06 25.13
C ALA A 710 -9.13 -6.56 23.80
N ILE A 711 -10.23 -5.93 23.40
CA ILE A 711 -11.01 -6.30 22.20
C ILE A 711 -11.11 -5.09 21.27
N VAL A 712 -11.07 -5.35 19.96
CA VAL A 712 -11.43 -4.39 18.91
C VAL A 712 -12.64 -4.92 18.15
N ASN A 713 -13.78 -4.23 18.24
CA ASN A 713 -14.96 -4.58 17.46
C ASN A 713 -14.80 -4.13 16.01
N ARG A 714 -14.98 -5.04 15.05
CA ARG A 714 -14.89 -4.76 13.62
C ARG A 714 -15.98 -5.51 12.85
N LEU A 715 -16.42 -4.88 11.76
CA LEU A 715 -17.23 -5.52 10.75
C LEU A 715 -16.35 -6.51 9.96
N THR A 716 -16.79 -7.75 9.85
CA THR A 716 -16.08 -8.80 9.12
C THR A 716 -17.02 -9.52 8.16
N LEU A 717 -16.47 -10.02 7.06
CA LEU A 717 -17.16 -10.86 6.09
C LEU A 717 -17.13 -12.32 6.57
N GLU A 718 -18.28 -12.98 6.56
CA GLU A 718 -18.45 -14.40 6.81
C GLU A 718 -19.17 -15.05 5.62
N ASN A 719 -19.06 -16.37 5.49
CA ASN A 719 -19.83 -17.15 4.53
C ASN A 719 -20.64 -18.22 5.25
N THR A 720 -21.84 -18.50 4.74
CA THR A 720 -22.66 -19.58 5.29
C THR A 720 -21.96 -20.92 5.20
N THR A 721 -22.08 -21.72 6.26
CA THR A 721 -21.48 -23.05 6.37
C THR A 721 -22.44 -24.16 5.94
N ALA A 722 -23.74 -23.85 5.85
CA ALA A 722 -24.81 -24.74 5.40
C ALA A 722 -25.78 -24.01 4.46
N ALA A 723 -26.54 -24.77 3.67
CA ALA A 723 -27.70 -24.25 2.94
C ALA A 723 -28.83 -23.89 3.91
N ASN A 724 -29.65 -22.91 3.55
CA ASN A 724 -30.73 -22.38 4.40
C ASN A 724 -30.28 -21.96 5.81
N GLN A 725 -29.06 -21.46 5.96
CA GLN A 725 -28.55 -21.04 7.26
C GLN A 725 -29.21 -19.72 7.69
N THR A 726 -29.80 -19.71 8.88
CA THR A 726 -30.25 -18.49 9.56
C THR A 726 -29.04 -17.78 10.17
N VAL A 727 -28.85 -16.51 9.83
CA VAL A 727 -27.77 -15.67 10.34
C VAL A 727 -28.33 -14.33 10.84
N THR A 728 -27.68 -13.76 11.85
CA THR A 728 -27.93 -12.38 12.31
C THR A 728 -26.75 -11.51 11.92
N GLY A 729 -27.00 -10.46 11.13
CA GLY A 729 -25.96 -9.60 10.60
C GLY A 729 -26.46 -8.62 9.55
N TYR A 730 -25.62 -8.39 8.54
CA TYR A 730 -25.88 -7.48 7.43
C TYR A 730 -25.67 -8.20 6.11
N ARG A 731 -26.48 -7.90 5.11
CA ARG A 731 -26.33 -8.47 3.76
C ARG A 731 -25.18 -7.79 3.03
N THR A 732 -24.89 -6.54 3.36
CA THR A 732 -23.83 -5.74 2.74
C THR A 732 -22.92 -5.08 3.78
N GLU A 733 -21.69 -4.76 3.38
CA GLU A 733 -20.78 -4.00 4.24
C GLU A 733 -21.32 -2.58 4.51
N ALA A 734 -21.99 -1.99 3.52
CA ALA A 734 -22.55 -0.65 3.60
C ALA A 734 -23.61 -0.53 4.70
N GLU A 735 -24.48 -1.54 4.85
CA GLU A 735 -25.46 -1.59 5.94
C GLU A 735 -24.78 -1.60 7.31
N GLY A 736 -23.74 -2.42 7.47
CA GLY A 736 -22.97 -2.47 8.72
C GLY A 736 -22.19 -1.17 9.00
N ARG A 737 -21.61 -0.54 7.98
CA ARG A 737 -20.88 0.74 8.12
C ARG A 737 -21.79 1.94 8.35
N ALA A 738 -23.02 1.90 7.84
CA ALA A 738 -24.04 2.92 8.08
C ALA A 738 -24.65 2.85 9.49
N GLY A 739 -24.23 1.88 10.32
CA GLY A 739 -24.74 1.73 11.68
C GLY A 739 -26.18 1.24 11.76
N LYS A 740 -26.69 0.58 10.71
CA LYS A 740 -28.03 -0.02 10.76
C LYS A 740 -28.10 -1.11 11.86
N PRO A 741 -29.27 -1.38 12.43
CA PRO A 741 -29.46 -2.56 13.27
C PRO A 741 -29.17 -3.84 12.49
N ALA A 742 -28.50 -4.81 13.13
CA ALA A 742 -28.33 -6.14 12.54
C ALA A 742 -29.69 -6.84 12.42
N THR A 743 -29.90 -7.56 11.31
CA THR A 743 -31.17 -8.25 11.05
C THR A 743 -30.95 -9.75 10.94
N THR A 744 -31.96 -10.54 11.28
CA THR A 744 -31.94 -11.99 11.11
C THR A 744 -32.55 -12.36 9.76
N PHE A 745 -31.83 -13.16 8.99
CA PHE A 745 -32.29 -13.62 7.68
C PHE A 745 -31.77 -15.03 7.34
N VAL A 746 -32.50 -15.71 6.46
CA VAL A 746 -32.12 -17.01 5.91
C VAL A 746 -31.37 -16.80 4.60
N LEU A 747 -30.24 -17.48 4.47
CA LEU A 747 -29.46 -17.52 3.24
C LEU A 747 -29.54 -18.92 2.63
N ALA A 748 -30.12 -19.00 1.43
CA ALA A 748 -30.49 -20.27 0.79
C ALA A 748 -29.28 -21.17 0.48
N ASN A 749 -28.15 -20.58 0.05
CA ASN A 749 -27.01 -21.34 -0.45
C ASN A 749 -25.86 -21.38 0.57
N LYS A 750 -25.18 -22.52 0.66
CA LYS A 750 -23.89 -22.65 1.36
C LYS A 750 -22.84 -21.76 0.67
N GLY A 751 -21.96 -21.13 1.45
CA GLY A 751 -20.94 -20.22 0.94
C GLY A 751 -21.45 -18.82 0.58
N THR A 752 -22.70 -18.48 0.92
CA THR A 752 -23.23 -17.13 0.67
C THR A 752 -22.64 -16.13 1.65
N PRO A 753 -22.11 -14.99 1.19
CA PRO A 753 -21.48 -13.99 2.04
C PRO A 753 -22.50 -13.20 2.88
N TYR A 754 -22.12 -12.86 4.10
CA TYR A 754 -22.81 -11.90 4.97
C TYR A 754 -21.82 -11.20 5.90
N TYR A 755 -22.21 -10.10 6.53
CA TYR A 755 -21.32 -9.33 7.41
C TYR A 755 -21.83 -9.33 8.84
N ILE A 756 -20.90 -9.35 9.79
CA ILE A 756 -21.21 -9.22 11.23
C ILE A 756 -20.21 -8.29 11.92
N TYR A 757 -20.66 -7.54 12.92
CA TYR A 757 -19.74 -6.99 13.91
C TYR A 757 -19.36 -8.09 14.88
N THR A 758 -18.06 -8.24 15.12
CA THR A 758 -17.56 -9.19 16.11
C THR A 758 -16.31 -8.63 16.78
N GLY A 759 -16.06 -9.11 18.00
CA GLY A 759 -14.87 -8.76 18.76
C GLY A 759 -13.65 -9.50 18.23
N PHE A 760 -12.58 -8.76 17.93
CA PHE A 760 -11.27 -9.31 17.62
C PHE A 760 -10.31 -9.07 18.79
N ARG A 761 -9.40 -10.02 19.02
CA ARG A 761 -8.35 -9.87 20.03
C ARG A 761 -7.48 -8.64 19.72
N LYS A 762 -7.16 -7.84 20.74
CA LYS A 762 -6.22 -6.72 20.67
C LYS A 762 -4.94 -7.07 21.41
N TYR A 763 -3.80 -6.87 20.77
CA TYR A 763 -2.49 -7.14 21.35
C TYR A 763 -1.69 -5.83 21.57
N ALA A 764 -0.74 -5.84 22.49
CA ALA A 764 0.15 -4.71 22.72
C ALA A 764 1.17 -4.55 21.57
N SER A 765 1.46 -5.64 20.84
CA SER A 765 2.35 -5.62 19.67
C SER A 765 2.03 -6.72 18.65
N GLN A 766 2.51 -6.55 17.41
CA GLN A 766 2.40 -7.60 16.38
C GLN A 766 3.16 -8.88 16.78
N SER A 767 4.21 -8.77 17.59
CA SER A 767 4.95 -9.93 18.14
C SER A 767 4.08 -10.76 19.10
N GLU A 768 3.23 -10.12 19.89
CA GLU A 768 2.23 -10.84 20.71
C GLU A 768 1.20 -11.55 19.84
N SER A 769 0.78 -10.94 18.73
CA SER A 769 -0.13 -11.58 17.78
C SER A 769 0.48 -12.84 17.14
N LEU A 770 1.79 -12.86 16.87
CA LEU A 770 2.49 -14.07 16.40
C LEU A 770 2.45 -15.19 17.45
N ARG A 771 2.74 -14.85 18.71
CA ARG A 771 2.71 -15.82 19.83
C ARG A 771 1.32 -16.38 20.08
N ASP A 772 0.30 -15.53 20.07
CA ASP A 772 -1.08 -15.96 20.28
C ASP A 772 -1.62 -16.80 19.11
N TYR A 773 -1.18 -16.55 17.88
CA TYR A 773 -1.48 -17.42 16.75
C TYR A 773 -0.99 -18.86 17.00
N VAL A 774 0.26 -19.02 17.48
CA VAL A 774 0.79 -20.35 17.82
C VAL A 774 -0.06 -21.00 18.91
N THR A 775 -0.36 -20.26 19.99
CA THR A 775 -1.25 -20.75 21.04
C THR A 775 -2.57 -21.23 20.46
N LYS A 776 -3.24 -20.43 19.63
CA LYS A 776 -4.51 -20.81 18.97
C LYS A 776 -4.39 -22.11 18.19
N ILE A 777 -3.35 -22.27 17.36
CA ILE A 777 -3.19 -23.48 16.53
C ILE A 777 -2.81 -24.71 17.37
N LYS A 778 -2.08 -24.54 18.47
CA LYS A 778 -1.61 -25.65 19.31
C LYS A 778 -2.58 -26.05 20.42
N THR A 779 -3.44 -25.15 20.89
CA THR A 779 -4.25 -25.38 22.11
C THR A 779 -5.76 -25.35 21.88
N THR A 780 -6.25 -24.87 20.74
CA THR A 780 -7.71 -24.88 20.50
C THR A 780 -8.21 -26.32 20.40
N VAL A 781 -9.16 -26.70 21.25
CA VAL A 781 -9.78 -28.03 21.27
C VAL A 781 -11.15 -28.04 20.58
N ASN A 782 -11.52 -29.20 20.04
CA ASN A 782 -12.86 -29.54 19.59
C ASN A 782 -13.18 -30.94 20.14
N GLY A 783 -14.00 -31.00 21.20
CA GLY A 783 -14.14 -32.20 22.03
C GLY A 783 -12.82 -32.56 22.71
N SER A 784 -12.41 -33.83 22.64
CA SER A 784 -11.15 -34.34 23.21
C SER A 784 -9.93 -34.16 22.30
N THR A 785 -10.07 -33.51 21.14
CA THR A 785 -9.00 -33.40 20.14
C THR A 785 -8.59 -31.95 19.88
N TYR A 786 -7.32 -31.73 19.55
CA TYR A 786 -6.85 -30.42 19.10
C TYR A 786 -7.38 -30.10 17.70
N ARG A 787 -8.17 -29.04 17.60
CA ARG A 787 -8.92 -28.63 16.41
C ARG A 787 -8.04 -28.46 15.16
N TYR A 788 -6.82 -27.97 15.33
CA TYR A 788 -5.91 -27.66 14.23
C TYR A 788 -4.70 -28.60 14.14
N GLN A 789 -4.72 -29.76 14.80
CA GLN A 789 -3.57 -30.67 14.81
C GLN A 789 -3.13 -31.15 13.43
N GLY A 790 -4.07 -31.27 12.48
CA GLY A 790 -3.74 -31.63 11.10
C GLY A 790 -2.90 -30.58 10.37
N ALA A 791 -2.78 -29.37 10.91
CA ALA A 791 -1.93 -28.30 10.38
C ALA A 791 -0.51 -28.30 10.96
N TRP A 792 -0.22 -29.14 11.96
CA TRP A 792 1.11 -29.25 12.54
C TRP A 792 2.06 -29.89 11.53
N ARG A 793 3.31 -29.45 11.49
CA ARG A 793 4.28 -29.89 10.48
C ARG A 793 4.51 -31.40 10.55
N SER A 794 4.64 -31.94 11.75
CA SER A 794 4.76 -33.37 12.04
C SER A 794 3.57 -34.22 11.54
N LYS A 795 2.38 -33.62 11.36
CA LYS A 795 1.16 -34.35 10.92
C LYS A 795 0.79 -34.09 9.47
N ALA A 796 0.99 -32.87 8.97
CA ALA A 796 0.51 -32.48 7.65
C ALA A 796 1.43 -32.96 6.52
N GLY A 797 2.73 -33.08 6.78
CA GLY A 797 3.76 -33.44 5.79
C GLY A 797 4.07 -32.37 4.74
N SER A 798 3.12 -31.48 4.41
CA SER A 798 3.31 -30.37 3.48
C SER A 798 2.48 -29.12 3.86
N TYR A 799 2.89 -27.95 3.39
CA TYR A 799 2.15 -26.70 3.63
C TYR A 799 0.77 -26.70 2.96
N GLN A 800 0.59 -27.41 1.84
CA GLN A 800 -0.70 -27.57 1.17
C GLN A 800 -1.69 -28.35 2.06
N ASN A 801 -1.22 -29.45 2.67
CA ASN A 801 -2.02 -30.23 3.62
C ASN A 801 -2.32 -29.42 4.88
N ALA A 802 -1.35 -28.65 5.38
CA ALA A 802 -1.57 -27.77 6.52
C ALA A 802 -2.63 -26.70 6.24
N ALA A 803 -2.60 -26.08 5.04
CA ALA A 803 -3.61 -25.11 4.62
C ALA A 803 -5.02 -25.73 4.51
N ARG A 804 -5.13 -26.95 3.97
CA ARG A 804 -6.40 -27.72 3.94
C ARG A 804 -6.89 -28.02 5.36
N ALA A 805 -6.00 -28.46 6.25
CA ALA A 805 -6.34 -28.77 7.63
C ALA A 805 -6.82 -27.55 8.42
N LEU A 806 -6.23 -26.37 8.19
CA LEU A 806 -6.72 -25.11 8.80
C LEU A 806 -8.13 -24.77 8.33
N LYS A 807 -8.44 -24.96 7.04
CA LYS A 807 -9.78 -24.76 6.50
C LYS A 807 -10.78 -25.76 7.10
N LEU A 808 -10.43 -27.05 7.13
CA LEU A 808 -11.27 -28.10 7.74
C LEU A 808 -11.48 -27.86 9.25
N GLY A 809 -10.46 -27.35 9.95
CA GLY A 809 -10.55 -26.94 11.34
C GLY A 809 -11.42 -25.70 11.58
N GLY A 810 -11.93 -25.06 10.53
CA GLY A 810 -12.85 -23.93 10.63
C GLY A 810 -12.17 -22.59 10.92
N TYR A 811 -10.89 -22.42 10.54
CA TYR A 811 -10.19 -21.15 10.71
C TYR A 811 -10.88 -20.00 9.96
N ALA A 812 -11.39 -20.29 8.75
CA ALA A 812 -12.12 -19.34 7.92
C ALA A 812 -13.32 -19.99 7.23
N THR A 813 -14.38 -19.22 7.02
CA THR A 813 -15.61 -19.66 6.34
C THR A 813 -15.49 -19.62 4.80
N ALA A 814 -14.56 -18.83 4.25
CA ALA A 814 -14.30 -18.71 2.80
C ALA A 814 -13.96 -20.06 2.14
N PRO A 815 -14.68 -20.49 1.08
CA PRO A 815 -14.51 -21.83 0.49
C PRO A 815 -13.14 -22.06 -0.14
N ASP A 816 -12.50 -21.01 -0.65
CA ASP A 816 -11.22 -21.01 -1.37
C ASP A 816 -10.00 -20.74 -0.46
N TYR A 817 -10.18 -20.76 0.87
CA TYR A 817 -9.14 -20.36 1.83
C TYR A 817 -7.82 -21.10 1.66
N ALA A 818 -7.86 -22.44 1.60
CA ALA A 818 -6.66 -23.28 1.50
C ALA A 818 -5.91 -23.04 0.17
N THR A 819 -6.65 -22.90 -0.93
CA THR A 819 -6.11 -22.58 -2.26
C THR A 819 -5.45 -21.21 -2.26
N ASN A 820 -6.10 -20.20 -1.68
CA ASN A 820 -5.56 -18.85 -1.58
C ASN A 820 -4.29 -18.76 -0.72
N LEU A 821 -4.19 -19.56 0.35
CA LEU A 821 -2.96 -19.64 1.14
C LEU A 821 -1.83 -20.28 0.35
N THR A 822 -2.11 -21.39 -0.34
CA THR A 822 -1.14 -22.13 -1.14
C THR A 822 -0.61 -21.29 -2.30
N ASN A 823 -1.50 -20.66 -3.08
CA ASN A 823 -1.12 -19.79 -4.19
C ASN A 823 -0.21 -18.63 -3.75
N ARG A 824 -0.41 -18.13 -2.54
CA ARG A 824 0.39 -17.03 -1.97
C ARG A 824 1.76 -17.52 -1.50
N ILE A 825 1.82 -18.75 -0.96
CA ILE A 825 3.09 -19.43 -0.66
C ILE A 825 3.90 -19.62 -1.95
N GLU A 826 3.28 -20.10 -3.02
CA GLU A 826 3.95 -20.26 -4.32
C GLU A 826 4.40 -18.92 -4.91
N LYS A 827 3.48 -17.96 -4.98
CA LYS A 827 3.72 -16.63 -5.58
C LYS A 827 4.92 -15.93 -4.95
N TYR A 828 5.02 -15.95 -3.61
CA TYR A 828 6.09 -15.27 -2.89
C TYR A 828 7.24 -16.20 -2.50
N LYS A 829 7.21 -17.45 -2.99
CA LYS A 829 8.17 -18.52 -2.65
C LYS A 829 8.38 -18.64 -1.14
N LEU A 830 7.31 -18.57 -0.35
CA LEU A 830 7.39 -18.62 1.11
C LEU A 830 7.79 -20.00 1.64
N TYR A 831 7.67 -21.06 0.84
CA TYR A 831 8.10 -22.42 1.19
C TYR A 831 9.60 -22.50 1.53
N VAL A 832 10.40 -21.53 1.08
CA VAL A 832 11.83 -21.41 1.46
C VAL A 832 12.03 -21.11 2.94
N LEU A 833 10.97 -20.67 3.63
CA LEU A 833 10.98 -20.43 5.07
C LEU A 833 10.82 -21.71 5.88
N ASP A 834 10.29 -22.79 5.30
CA ASP A 834 9.90 -23.98 6.05
C ASP A 834 11.07 -24.75 6.66
#